data_AF-A0A1R2BET2-F1
#
_entry.id   AF-A0A1R2BET2-F1
#
_cell.length_a   1.000
_cell.length_b   1.000
_cell.length_c   1.000
_cell.angle_alpha   90.00
_cell.angle_beta   90.00
_cell.angle_gamma   90.00
#
_symmetry.space_group_name_H-M   'P 1'
#
loop_
_entity.id
_entity.type
_entity.pdbx_description
1 polymer ?
#
loop_
_entity_poly.entity_id
_entity_poly.type
_entity_poly.pdbx_seq_one_letter_code
_entity_poly.pdbx_strand_id
1 'polypeptide(L)'
;MEEKRPFEMKFELKEIAGCLITQPICHVEFGDIKQQLYMKSPISLQSLELTPNTSLNLSLANYETIVGSTKISFGTFFGEGLQGKINKWLKFKSEEFPNLRVKIAASASKGEKQKVKKVRKAKNNLAQQSVEPHCPYLENLATGNTVTTQPLDDLWKNRNVEGQHSIKISLEPDSPSRTEENEFDFTPEQIESLTVDQLQKMSGSNIKKVLRVICEEAKHLEIIALSLPGKREELNSKVEQRRDLEKWSKTEICKLRETWAEKKEFYDKVQYDLSNKNQKLIEAKDSQRILEGEVSEKSMELLDLKREHVLLSTLTIHKSTLQDALKQKSELQAKVDKAKDDLKNSASKTSLELKQILDETEQVKAKIKSVDKEYKDSHDRNIELRQKINSLKAQLQQAHELKEKVSSSYNLYKTQEKCRQQLTEDLLKLAQSIKQQDIEITETTKKLLSDNKNIILELQNTEKKLELEDHKIHQLHKDTYESIAKKVSQEEICCIRADMSHLVEDLNSLNDFHKKSNQIILPDLDAGSKILMEESEKINFQAEKLDKMIEQVDEKEEELDNLKNAMGEVKKRAPPYVPANDPVDIALAEYLNSLESPVPIKFIRQEGGNYLFGSKKIYIKIESGRILIKVGGGFTSIEEFLSVYTKIEIEKAGSSPKTMSAMGNISQIGRQDSGLSPGRALNTESSNRSPRRN
;
A
#
# COMPACT_ATOMS: atom_id res chain seq x y z
N MET A 1 56.95 -12.96 6.20
CA MET A 1 56.37 -14.04 5.37
C MET A 1 55.08 -14.46 6.04
N GLU A 2 53.93 -14.20 5.43
CA GLU A 2 52.63 -14.57 5.99
C GLU A 2 52.48 -16.11 6.00
N GLU A 3 52.11 -16.69 7.14
CA GLU A 3 51.92 -18.15 7.28
C GLU A 3 50.76 -18.62 6.40
N LYS A 4 51.05 -19.36 5.33
CA LYS A 4 50.04 -20.03 4.53
C LYS A 4 49.39 -21.14 5.36
N ARG A 5 48.06 -21.08 5.53
CA ARG A 5 47.27 -22.09 6.24
C ARG A 5 46.33 -22.79 5.25
N PRO A 6 46.17 -24.13 5.30
CA PRO A 6 45.25 -24.84 4.44
C PRO A 6 43.79 -24.62 4.89
N PHE A 7 42.93 -24.28 3.96
CA PHE A 7 41.49 -24.13 4.17
C PHE A 7 40.70 -25.18 3.39
N GLU A 8 39.60 -25.66 3.98
CA GLU A 8 38.55 -26.38 3.27
C GLU A 8 37.44 -25.39 2.94
N MET A 9 37.08 -25.34 1.66
CA MET A 9 36.08 -24.42 1.15
C MET A 9 34.90 -25.16 0.56
N LYS A 10 33.70 -24.63 0.77
CA LYS A 10 32.50 -25.08 0.06
C LYS A 10 31.84 -23.90 -0.63
N PHE A 11 31.39 -24.09 -1.86
CA PHE A 11 30.65 -23.09 -2.62
C PHE A 11 29.36 -23.69 -3.15
N GLU A 12 28.28 -22.90 -3.14
CA GLU A 12 26.95 -23.28 -3.60
C GLU A 12 26.31 -22.09 -4.32
N LEU A 13 25.87 -22.30 -5.56
CA LEU A 13 25.10 -21.33 -6.33
C LEU A 13 23.62 -21.43 -5.91
N LYS A 14 23.07 -20.40 -5.24
CA LYS A 14 21.71 -20.46 -4.69
C LYS A 14 20.66 -19.89 -5.64
N GLU A 15 20.84 -18.63 -6.04
CA GLU A 15 19.84 -17.84 -6.76
C GLU A 15 20.54 -16.91 -7.76
N ILE A 16 19.87 -16.63 -8.88
CA ILE A 16 20.30 -15.68 -9.90
C ILE A 16 19.16 -14.70 -10.13
N ALA A 17 19.48 -13.41 -10.20
CA ALA A 17 18.53 -12.34 -10.47
C ALA A 17 19.04 -11.45 -11.60
N GLY A 18 18.12 -10.90 -12.40
CA GLY A 18 18.44 -9.98 -13.49
C GLY A 18 18.73 -10.61 -14.85
N CYS A 19 18.55 -11.93 -15.00
CA CYS A 19 18.61 -12.63 -16.29
C CYS A 19 17.77 -13.92 -16.21
N LEU A 20 17.11 -14.31 -17.32
CA LEU A 20 16.39 -15.57 -17.47
C LEU A 20 17.33 -16.59 -18.13
N ILE A 21 17.97 -17.42 -17.32
CA ILE A 21 18.89 -18.47 -17.78
C ILE A 21 18.24 -19.83 -17.53
N THR A 22 18.12 -20.66 -18.57
CA THR A 22 17.49 -21.99 -18.48
C THR A 22 18.36 -22.98 -17.72
N GLN A 23 19.69 -22.96 -17.93
CA GLN A 23 20.65 -23.84 -17.27
C GLN A 23 21.90 -23.06 -16.83
N PRO A 24 21.84 -22.33 -15.71
CA PRO A 24 22.95 -21.51 -15.27
C PRO A 24 24.09 -22.36 -14.70
N ILE A 25 25.30 -22.15 -15.22
CA ILE A 25 26.55 -22.74 -14.72
C ILE A 25 27.44 -21.60 -14.25
N CYS A 26 27.90 -21.63 -13.00
CA CYS A 26 28.85 -20.64 -12.49
C CYS A 26 30.24 -21.26 -12.40
N HIS A 27 31.16 -20.81 -13.26
CA HIS A 27 32.57 -21.15 -13.19
C HIS A 27 33.24 -20.41 -12.04
N VAL A 28 33.90 -21.14 -11.16
CA VAL A 28 34.69 -20.63 -10.04
C VAL A 28 36.15 -20.86 -10.36
N GLU A 29 36.91 -19.78 -10.43
CA GLU A 29 38.35 -19.82 -10.73
C GLU A 29 39.13 -19.04 -9.67
N PHE A 30 40.14 -19.68 -9.08
CA PHE A 30 41.11 -19.01 -8.22
C PHE A 30 42.45 -19.75 -8.29
N GLY A 31 43.54 -19.03 -8.59
CA GLY A 31 44.80 -19.66 -8.95
C GLY A 31 44.63 -20.56 -10.18
N ASP A 32 45.14 -21.79 -10.12
CA ASP A 32 45.06 -22.77 -11.20
C ASP A 32 43.81 -23.67 -11.14
N ILE A 33 42.93 -23.44 -10.17
CA ILE A 33 41.75 -24.30 -9.93
C ILE A 33 40.54 -23.70 -10.61
N LYS A 34 39.93 -24.46 -11.51
CA LYS A 34 38.66 -24.15 -12.18
C LYS A 34 37.62 -25.21 -11.85
N GLN A 35 36.47 -24.79 -11.37
CA GLN A 35 35.36 -25.67 -10.99
C GLN A 35 34.02 -25.10 -11.48
N GLN A 36 33.03 -25.97 -11.74
CA GLN A 36 31.72 -25.58 -12.26
C GLN A 36 30.63 -25.77 -11.20
N LEU A 37 30.03 -24.70 -10.71
CA LEU A 37 28.89 -24.76 -9.80
C LEU A 37 27.58 -24.85 -10.57
N TYR A 38 26.82 -25.90 -10.27
CA TYR A 38 25.43 -26.04 -10.68
C TYR A 38 24.49 -25.50 -9.60
N MET A 39 23.32 -25.02 -10.02
CA MET A 39 22.34 -24.46 -9.09
C MET A 39 21.95 -25.47 -8.00
N LYS A 40 22.03 -25.08 -6.72
CA LYS A 40 21.75 -25.90 -5.53
C LYS A 40 22.66 -27.13 -5.32
N SER A 41 23.79 -27.21 -6.04
CA SER A 41 24.77 -28.31 -5.89
C SER A 41 26.08 -27.77 -5.29
N PRO A 42 26.36 -28.02 -4.00
CA PRO A 42 27.56 -27.51 -3.36
C PRO A 42 28.82 -28.28 -3.81
N ILE A 43 29.89 -27.56 -4.11
CA ILE A 43 31.23 -28.13 -4.37
C ILE A 43 32.12 -27.91 -3.16
N SER A 44 32.86 -28.94 -2.75
CA SER A 44 33.85 -28.88 -1.66
C SER A 44 35.26 -28.96 -2.23
N LEU A 45 36.13 -28.03 -1.85
CA LEU A 45 37.52 -27.94 -2.26
C LEU A 45 38.40 -28.04 -1.01
N GLN A 46 39.22 -29.08 -0.95
CA GLN A 46 40.02 -29.40 0.23
C GLN A 46 41.45 -28.87 0.08
N SER A 47 42.02 -28.44 1.21
CA SER A 47 43.44 -28.13 1.37
C SER A 47 44.00 -27.03 0.45
N LEU A 48 43.33 -25.88 0.42
CA LEU A 48 43.76 -24.71 -0.36
C LEU A 48 44.63 -23.76 0.48
N GLU A 49 45.80 -23.42 -0.03
CA GLU A 49 46.63 -22.36 0.55
C GLU A 49 46.10 -20.99 0.09
N LEU A 50 45.30 -20.34 0.93
CA LEU A 50 44.68 -19.06 0.60
C LEU A 50 45.23 -17.93 1.45
N THR A 51 45.39 -16.76 0.82
CA THR A 51 45.65 -15.49 1.50
C THR A 51 44.44 -14.57 1.32
N PRO A 52 44.20 -13.58 2.19
CA PRO A 52 43.12 -12.60 2.01
C PRO A 52 43.18 -11.88 0.64
N ASN A 53 44.37 -11.78 0.06
CA ASN A 53 44.60 -11.13 -1.23
C ASN A 53 44.40 -12.06 -2.44
N THR A 54 44.18 -13.36 -2.24
CA THR A 54 43.90 -14.29 -3.33
C THR A 54 42.61 -13.89 -4.04
N SER A 55 42.64 -13.74 -5.37
CA SER A 55 41.47 -13.35 -6.16
C SER A 55 40.62 -14.55 -6.56
N LEU A 56 39.32 -14.44 -6.32
CA LEU A 56 38.25 -15.33 -6.75
C LEU A 56 37.54 -14.71 -7.96
N ASN A 57 37.66 -15.36 -9.12
CA ASN A 57 36.92 -15.03 -10.32
C ASN A 57 35.68 -15.94 -10.41
N LEU A 58 34.53 -15.34 -10.64
CA LEU A 58 33.27 -16.05 -10.80
C LEU A 58 32.67 -15.63 -12.14
N SER A 59 32.44 -16.58 -13.02
CA SER A 59 31.87 -16.34 -14.36
C SER A 59 30.59 -17.15 -14.52
N LEU A 60 29.47 -16.46 -14.78
CA LEU A 60 28.18 -17.10 -15.00
C LEU A 60 28.02 -17.35 -16.50
N ALA A 61 27.76 -18.60 -16.86
CA ALA A 61 27.55 -19.02 -18.24
C ALA A 61 26.13 -19.61 -18.41
N ASN A 62 25.57 -19.40 -19.59
CA ASN A 62 24.41 -20.11 -20.11
C ASN A 62 24.89 -20.99 -21.25
N TYR A 63 24.87 -22.31 -21.06
CA TYR A 63 25.59 -23.26 -21.92
C TYR A 63 27.09 -22.88 -22.04
N GLU A 64 27.56 -22.53 -23.23
CA GLU A 64 28.97 -22.16 -23.49
C GLU A 64 29.21 -20.64 -23.48
N THR A 65 28.15 -19.83 -23.42
CA THR A 65 28.25 -18.37 -23.49
C THR A 65 28.36 -17.76 -22.10
N ILE A 66 29.43 -16.98 -21.85
CA ILE A 66 29.60 -16.27 -20.57
C ILE A 66 28.67 -15.07 -20.57
N VAL A 67 27.66 -15.12 -19.70
CA VAL A 67 26.64 -14.08 -19.53
C VAL A 67 27.20 -12.92 -18.70
N GLY A 68 28.07 -13.18 -17.74
CA GLY A 68 28.76 -12.14 -16.99
C GLY A 68 29.84 -12.69 -16.06
N SER A 69 30.66 -11.80 -15.51
CA SER A 69 31.71 -12.19 -14.56
C SER A 69 31.91 -11.18 -13.44
N THR A 70 32.47 -11.64 -12.32
CA THR A 70 32.89 -10.78 -11.21
C THR A 70 34.18 -11.29 -10.60
N LYS A 71 35.02 -10.37 -10.13
CA LYS A 71 36.30 -10.66 -9.50
C LYS A 71 36.31 -10.05 -8.10
N ILE A 72 36.52 -10.88 -7.08
CA ILE A 72 36.52 -10.47 -5.67
C ILE A 72 37.71 -11.12 -4.95
N SER A 73 38.30 -10.47 -3.94
CA SER A 73 39.32 -11.12 -3.11
C SER A 73 38.69 -11.97 -2.02
N PHE A 74 39.36 -13.03 -1.59
CA PHE A 74 38.90 -13.85 -0.47
C PHE A 74 38.77 -13.05 0.83
N GLY A 75 39.58 -12.00 1.03
CA GLY A 75 39.47 -11.08 2.16
C GLY A 75 38.20 -10.23 2.11
N THR A 76 37.78 -9.74 0.94
CA THR A 76 36.49 -9.06 0.79
C THR A 76 35.32 -10.04 0.92
N PHE A 77 35.53 -11.30 0.52
CA PHE A 77 34.48 -12.31 0.57
C PHE A 77 34.28 -12.87 1.98
N PHE A 78 35.35 -13.23 2.72
CA PHE A 78 35.34 -13.87 4.05
C PHE A 78 35.89 -13.03 5.22
N GLY A 79 36.38 -11.82 4.98
CA GLY A 79 37.15 -11.06 5.96
C GLY A 79 38.60 -11.56 6.11
N GLU A 80 39.40 -10.86 6.91
CA GLU A 80 40.84 -11.19 7.12
C GLU A 80 41.07 -12.59 7.72
N GLY A 81 40.08 -13.12 8.44
CA GLY A 81 40.17 -14.42 9.11
C GLY A 81 39.99 -15.63 8.19
N LEU A 82 39.56 -15.45 6.93
CA LEU A 82 39.28 -16.51 5.94
C LEU A 82 38.45 -17.68 6.49
N GLN A 83 37.52 -17.42 7.41
CA GLN A 83 36.73 -18.44 8.09
C GLN A 83 35.28 -17.98 8.26
N GLY A 84 34.34 -18.92 8.21
CA GLY A 84 32.92 -18.64 8.40
C GLY A 84 32.04 -19.06 7.23
N LYS A 85 30.73 -18.89 7.39
CA LYS A 85 29.71 -19.14 6.36
C LYS A 85 29.16 -17.82 5.87
N ILE A 86 29.06 -17.68 4.56
CA ILE A 86 28.67 -16.44 3.89
C ILE A 86 27.61 -16.77 2.86
N ASN A 87 26.63 -15.89 2.75
CA ASN A 87 25.54 -16.00 1.81
C ASN A 87 25.27 -14.59 1.27
N LYS A 88 25.89 -14.26 0.13
CA LYS A 88 25.97 -12.87 -0.35
C LYS A 88 25.58 -12.78 -1.81
N TRP A 89 24.85 -11.71 -2.14
CA TRP A 89 24.60 -11.30 -3.51
C TRP A 89 25.82 -10.59 -4.08
N LEU A 90 26.32 -11.09 -5.20
CA LEU A 90 27.43 -10.51 -5.95
C LEU A 90 26.90 -9.92 -7.25
N LYS A 91 27.30 -8.69 -7.57
CA LYS A 91 26.99 -8.05 -8.85
C LYS A 91 27.99 -8.52 -9.90
N PHE A 92 27.48 -9.00 -11.03
CA PHE A 92 28.28 -9.44 -12.17
C PHE A 92 28.32 -8.32 -13.20
N LYS A 93 29.48 -8.16 -13.85
CA LYS A 93 29.62 -7.30 -15.03
C LYS A 93 29.20 -8.12 -16.23
N SER A 94 28.16 -7.65 -16.91
CA SER A 94 27.58 -8.25 -18.11
C SER A 94 27.28 -7.11 -19.08
N GLU A 95 27.59 -7.31 -20.37
CA GLU A 95 27.24 -6.37 -21.42
C GLU A 95 25.73 -6.42 -21.72
N GLU A 96 25.14 -7.62 -21.67
CA GLU A 96 23.72 -7.84 -21.97
C GLU A 96 22.80 -7.57 -20.76
N PHE A 97 23.28 -7.82 -19.54
CA PHE A 97 22.44 -7.78 -18.32
C PHE A 97 23.05 -6.86 -17.25
N PRO A 98 22.83 -5.52 -17.29
CA PRO A 98 23.48 -4.56 -16.39
C PRO A 98 23.10 -4.74 -14.90
N ASN A 99 22.02 -5.47 -14.64
CA ASN A 99 21.49 -5.77 -13.30
C ASN A 99 21.72 -7.23 -12.87
N LEU A 100 22.61 -7.97 -13.54
CA LEU A 100 22.91 -9.35 -13.20
C LEU A 100 23.51 -9.47 -11.78
N ARG A 101 22.83 -10.22 -10.91
CA ARG A 101 23.25 -10.52 -9.55
C ARG A 101 23.16 -12.02 -9.29
N VAL A 102 24.16 -12.56 -8.61
CA VAL A 102 24.25 -13.99 -8.29
C VAL A 102 24.44 -14.16 -6.79
N LYS A 103 23.61 -14.99 -6.16
CA LYS A 103 23.70 -15.32 -4.73
C LYS A 103 24.54 -16.57 -4.55
N ILE A 104 25.70 -16.40 -3.94
CA ILE A 104 26.62 -17.50 -3.65
C ILE A 104 26.67 -17.70 -2.15
N ALA A 105 26.41 -18.94 -1.74
CA ALA A 105 26.72 -19.39 -0.40
C ALA A 105 28.11 -20.03 -0.40
N ALA A 106 28.97 -19.61 0.50
CA ALA A 106 30.30 -20.17 0.63
C ALA A 106 30.69 -20.34 2.09
N SER A 107 31.43 -21.40 2.41
CA SER A 107 31.95 -21.64 3.75
C SER A 107 33.42 -21.96 3.71
N ALA A 108 34.20 -21.32 4.57
CA ALA A 108 35.62 -21.61 4.75
C ALA A 108 35.87 -22.08 6.19
N SER A 109 36.55 -23.21 6.34
CA SER A 109 37.00 -23.73 7.64
C SER A 109 38.50 -24.03 7.57
N LYS A 110 39.22 -23.68 8.65
CA LYS A 110 40.64 -24.04 8.78
C LYS A 110 40.74 -25.57 8.80
N GLY A 111 41.54 -26.13 7.89
CA GLY A 111 41.79 -27.56 7.88
C GLY A 111 42.54 -27.95 9.14
N GLU A 112 41.91 -28.74 10.02
CA GLU A 112 42.65 -29.40 11.10
C GLU A 112 43.65 -30.37 10.47
N LYS A 113 44.94 -30.23 10.79
CA LYS A 113 45.96 -31.22 10.43
C LYS A 113 45.51 -32.57 10.98
N GLN A 114 45.08 -33.47 10.10
CA GLN A 114 44.65 -34.81 10.47
C GLN A 114 45.75 -35.49 11.30
N LYS A 115 45.51 -35.64 12.60
CA LYS A 115 46.26 -36.60 13.41
C LYS A 115 45.84 -37.99 12.93
N VAL A 116 46.76 -38.67 12.27
CA VAL A 116 46.67 -40.08 11.88
C VAL A 116 46.23 -40.92 13.09
N LYS A 117 44.94 -41.26 13.16
CA LYS A 117 44.43 -42.28 14.08
C LYS A 117 44.17 -43.56 13.29
N LYS A 118 44.81 -44.61 13.78
CA LYS A 118 44.88 -45.95 13.22
C LYS A 118 43.50 -46.54 12.94
N VAL A 119 43.41 -47.11 11.75
CA VAL A 119 42.50 -48.15 11.27
C VAL A 119 42.14 -49.17 12.37
N ARG A 120 40.85 -49.42 12.55
CA ARG A 120 40.33 -50.74 12.94
C ARG A 120 39.19 -51.14 12.00
N LYS A 121 39.38 -52.33 11.43
CA LYS A 121 38.51 -53.08 10.51
C LYS A 121 37.30 -53.69 11.25
N ALA A 122 36.35 -54.16 10.43
CA ALA A 122 35.22 -55.08 10.68
C ALA A 122 33.85 -54.37 10.63
N LYS A 123 32.81 -54.88 9.97
CA LYS A 123 32.59 -56.15 9.27
C LYS A 123 31.32 -55.98 8.41
N ASN A 124 31.29 -56.70 7.29
CA ASN A 124 30.11 -56.94 6.44
C ASN A 124 28.92 -57.49 7.24
N ASN A 125 27.70 -57.12 6.83
CA ASN A 125 26.58 -58.01 6.46
C ASN A 125 25.37 -57.13 6.08
N LEU A 126 24.83 -57.23 4.86
CA LEU A 126 23.86 -58.22 4.38
C LEU A 126 22.42 -57.91 4.85
N ALA A 127 21.56 -57.46 3.93
CA ALA A 127 20.23 -58.03 3.66
C ALA A 127 19.38 -57.06 2.82
N GLN A 128 19.31 -57.33 1.51
CA GLN A 128 18.10 -57.11 0.74
C GLN A 128 16.98 -57.97 1.34
N GLN A 129 15.85 -57.37 1.68
CA GLN A 129 14.58 -58.08 1.78
C GLN A 129 13.50 -57.26 1.10
N SER A 130 12.89 -57.90 0.11
CA SER A 130 11.63 -57.57 -0.53
C SER A 130 10.52 -57.54 0.52
N VAL A 131 9.81 -56.43 0.63
CA VAL A 131 8.59 -56.32 1.43
C VAL A 131 7.43 -56.78 0.57
N GLU A 132 6.78 -57.87 0.98
CA GLU A 132 5.50 -58.34 0.45
C GLU A 132 4.42 -57.26 0.68
N PRO A 133 3.45 -57.09 -0.24
CA PRO A 133 2.34 -56.17 -0.04
C PRO A 133 1.41 -56.70 1.05
N HIS A 134 1.57 -56.16 2.25
CA HIS A 134 0.72 -56.42 3.41
C HIS A 134 -0.60 -55.63 3.24
N CYS A 135 -1.72 -56.33 3.14
CA CYS A 135 -3.05 -55.73 2.98
C CYS A 135 -3.68 -55.48 4.37
N PRO A 136 -3.81 -54.22 4.82
CA PRO A 136 -4.34 -53.89 6.15
C PRO A 136 -5.85 -54.14 6.32
N TYR A 137 -6.51 -54.70 5.30
CA TYR A 137 -7.96 -54.91 5.30
C TYR A 137 -8.40 -56.27 5.90
N LEU A 138 -7.49 -57.24 6.03
CA LEU A 138 -7.83 -58.59 6.52
C LEU A 138 -7.67 -58.78 8.04
N GLU A 139 -6.93 -57.92 8.75
CA GLU A 139 -6.89 -57.94 10.22
C GLU A 139 -8.08 -57.24 10.87
N ASN A 140 -8.66 -56.25 10.19
CA ASN A 140 -9.80 -55.47 10.70
C ASN A 140 -11.16 -56.16 10.53
N LEU A 141 -11.24 -57.20 9.68
CA LEU A 141 -12.43 -58.05 9.56
C LEU A 141 -12.43 -59.22 10.57
N ALA A 142 -11.28 -59.55 11.16
CA ALA A 142 -11.16 -60.66 12.11
C ALA A 142 -11.42 -60.28 13.58
N THR A 143 -11.49 -58.98 13.91
CA THR A 143 -11.53 -58.51 15.30
C THR A 143 -12.85 -57.87 15.74
N GLY A 144 -13.87 -57.87 14.87
CA GLY A 144 -15.28 -57.71 15.27
C GLY A 144 -15.63 -56.44 16.06
N ASN A 145 -14.80 -55.41 16.03
CA ASN A 145 -15.01 -54.18 16.80
C ASN A 145 -14.57 -52.98 15.97
N THR A 146 -15.54 -52.27 15.38
CA THR A 146 -15.71 -50.81 15.52
C THR A 146 -16.76 -50.29 14.53
N VAL A 147 -17.73 -49.55 15.08
CA VAL A 147 -18.63 -48.68 14.33
C VAL A 147 -17.82 -47.48 13.87
N THR A 148 -17.48 -47.42 12.59
CA THR A 148 -16.79 -46.26 11.99
C THR A 148 -17.82 -45.34 11.33
N THR A 149 -18.14 -44.24 12.00
CA THR A 149 -18.86 -43.09 11.45
C THR A 149 -17.89 -42.19 10.68
N GLN A 150 -17.28 -42.69 9.61
CA GLN A 150 -16.56 -41.85 8.66
C GLN A 150 -17.43 -41.60 7.41
N PRO A 151 -17.57 -40.34 6.96
CA PRO A 151 -18.34 -40.01 5.77
C PRO A 151 -17.70 -40.62 4.52
N LEU A 152 -18.56 -41.09 3.62
CA LEU A 152 -18.22 -41.92 2.47
C LEU A 152 -17.18 -41.27 1.52
N ASP A 153 -17.06 -39.95 1.54
CA ASP A 153 -16.15 -39.18 0.68
C ASP A 153 -14.66 -39.40 0.99
N ASP A 154 -14.30 -39.71 2.23
CA ASP A 154 -12.89 -39.98 2.56
C ASP A 154 -12.46 -41.41 2.19
N LEU A 155 -13.42 -42.33 2.00
CA LEU A 155 -13.15 -43.67 1.47
C LEU A 155 -12.85 -43.66 -0.03
N TRP A 156 -13.24 -42.61 -0.75
CA TRP A 156 -13.14 -42.54 -2.21
C TRP A 156 -11.89 -41.80 -2.71
N LYS A 157 -11.29 -40.93 -1.89
CA LYS A 157 -10.12 -40.11 -2.28
C LYS A 157 -8.83 -40.90 -2.52
N ASN A 158 -8.74 -42.16 -2.08
CA ASN A 158 -7.53 -42.98 -2.25
C ASN A 158 -7.61 -44.05 -3.35
N ARG A 159 -8.61 -43.98 -4.25
CA ARG A 159 -8.65 -44.84 -5.44
C ARG A 159 -7.95 -44.16 -6.62
N ASN A 160 -6.63 -44.37 -6.71
CA ASN A 160 -5.93 -44.29 -7.99
C ASN A 160 -6.42 -45.44 -8.88
N VAL A 161 -7.30 -45.14 -9.84
CA VAL A 161 -7.80 -46.11 -10.81
C VAL A 161 -7.16 -45.82 -12.17
N GLU A 162 -5.96 -46.35 -12.38
CA GLU A 162 -5.56 -46.81 -13.71
C GLU A 162 -6.10 -48.23 -13.88
N GLY A 163 -7.32 -48.35 -14.43
CA GLY A 163 -7.95 -49.65 -14.63
C GLY A 163 -9.37 -49.51 -15.18
N GLN A 164 -9.51 -49.74 -16.49
CA GLN A 164 -10.77 -49.78 -17.23
C GLN A 164 -11.74 -50.81 -16.65
N HIS A 165 -12.67 -50.42 -15.77
CA HIS A 165 -13.94 -51.12 -15.59
C HIS A 165 -15.03 -50.13 -15.17
N SER A 166 -15.58 -49.38 -16.14
CA SER A 166 -16.83 -48.66 -15.94
C SER A 166 -18.01 -49.60 -16.21
N ILE A 167 -18.74 -49.97 -15.17
CA ILE A 167 -20.05 -50.61 -15.30
C ILE A 167 -21.03 -49.53 -15.77
N LYS A 168 -21.41 -49.58 -17.06
CA LYS A 168 -22.50 -48.76 -17.60
C LYS A 168 -23.83 -49.44 -17.24
N ILE A 169 -24.54 -48.90 -16.26
CA ILE A 169 -25.95 -49.23 -16.03
C ILE A 169 -26.76 -48.35 -16.97
N SER A 170 -27.26 -48.94 -18.05
CA SER A 170 -28.20 -48.31 -18.97
C SER A 170 -29.61 -48.46 -18.43
N LEU A 171 -30.24 -47.34 -18.06
CA LEU A 171 -31.67 -47.25 -17.79
C LEU A 171 -32.28 -46.39 -18.90
N GLU A 172 -32.67 -47.03 -20.00
CA GLU A 172 -33.60 -46.45 -20.98
C GLU A 172 -34.89 -47.28 -20.96
N PRO A 173 -36.08 -46.64 -20.85
CA PRO A 173 -37.32 -47.27 -21.26
C PRO A 173 -37.49 -47.11 -22.77
N ASP A 174 -37.76 -48.23 -23.45
CA ASP A 174 -38.15 -48.27 -24.86
C ASP A 174 -39.33 -47.32 -25.13
N SER A 175 -39.17 -46.41 -26.09
CA SER A 175 -40.25 -45.59 -26.65
C SER A 175 -39.97 -45.31 -28.13
N PRO A 176 -41.02 -45.28 -28.98
CA PRO A 176 -40.93 -45.67 -30.38
C PRO A 176 -40.33 -44.61 -31.30
N SER A 177 -39.77 -45.12 -32.39
CA SER A 177 -39.22 -44.47 -33.59
C SER A 177 -39.74 -43.05 -33.86
N ARG A 178 -38.84 -42.08 -33.66
CA ARG A 178 -38.97 -40.67 -34.04
C ARG A 178 -38.91 -40.50 -35.55
N THR A 179 -39.97 -39.93 -36.10
CA THR A 179 -39.96 -39.11 -37.31
C THR A 179 -38.94 -37.98 -37.18
N GLU A 180 -38.26 -37.68 -38.29
CA GLU A 180 -37.26 -36.62 -38.46
C GLU A 180 -37.84 -35.25 -38.06
N GLU A 181 -37.63 -34.85 -36.80
CA GLU A 181 -37.93 -33.50 -36.32
C GLU A 181 -36.62 -32.70 -36.25
N ASN A 182 -36.61 -31.58 -36.97
CA ASN A 182 -35.48 -30.66 -37.15
C ASN A 182 -34.67 -30.44 -35.87
N GLU A 183 -33.39 -30.79 -35.94
CA GLU A 183 -32.43 -30.72 -34.85
C GLU A 183 -32.04 -29.25 -34.61
N PHE A 184 -32.78 -28.56 -33.73
CA PHE A 184 -32.39 -27.24 -33.24
C PHE A 184 -31.35 -27.40 -32.13
N ASP A 185 -30.17 -26.81 -32.34
CA ASP A 185 -29.14 -26.61 -31.32
C ASP A 185 -29.32 -25.21 -30.71
N PHE A 186 -29.36 -25.15 -29.38
CA PHE A 186 -29.54 -23.91 -28.64
C PHE A 186 -28.18 -23.38 -28.20
N THR A 187 -27.87 -22.12 -28.51
CA THR A 187 -26.73 -21.42 -27.93
C THR A 187 -27.07 -20.86 -26.54
N PRO A 188 -26.08 -20.64 -25.65
CA PRO A 188 -26.30 -20.01 -24.34
C PRO A 188 -27.09 -18.70 -24.41
N GLU A 189 -26.78 -17.88 -25.42
CA GLU A 189 -27.44 -16.60 -25.70
C GLU A 189 -28.92 -16.76 -26.06
N GLN A 190 -29.28 -17.87 -26.73
CA GLN A 190 -30.68 -18.19 -27.05
C GLN A 190 -31.44 -18.68 -25.82
N ILE A 191 -30.75 -19.33 -24.87
CA ILE A 191 -31.31 -19.78 -23.59
C ILE A 191 -31.59 -18.59 -22.67
N GLU A 192 -30.75 -17.55 -22.68
CA GLU A 192 -31.03 -16.31 -21.93
C GLU A 192 -32.26 -15.56 -22.44
N SER A 193 -32.62 -15.73 -23.71
CA SER A 193 -33.79 -15.10 -24.33
C SER A 193 -35.09 -15.91 -24.21
N LEU A 194 -35.02 -17.13 -23.66
CA LEU A 194 -36.17 -18.04 -23.58
C LEU A 194 -37.16 -17.59 -22.51
N THR A 195 -38.39 -17.32 -22.94
CA THR A 195 -39.50 -16.97 -22.05
C THR A 195 -40.22 -18.23 -21.54
N VAL A 196 -40.88 -18.13 -20.38
CA VAL A 196 -41.63 -19.25 -19.76
C VAL A 196 -42.68 -19.82 -20.73
N ASP A 197 -43.36 -18.97 -21.50
CA ASP A 197 -44.34 -19.37 -22.50
C ASP A 197 -43.73 -20.16 -23.67
N GLN A 198 -42.47 -19.88 -24.03
CA GLN A 198 -41.74 -20.64 -25.05
C GLN A 198 -41.31 -21.99 -24.49
N LEU A 199 -40.82 -22.04 -23.24
CA LEU A 199 -40.49 -23.27 -22.53
C LEU A 199 -41.69 -24.22 -22.38
N GLN A 200 -42.87 -23.70 -22.07
CA GLN A 200 -44.10 -24.50 -21.98
C GLN A 200 -44.56 -25.07 -23.33
N LYS A 201 -44.20 -24.43 -24.44
CA LYS A 201 -44.53 -24.89 -25.80
C LYS A 201 -43.48 -25.83 -26.39
N MET A 202 -42.34 -26.01 -25.72
CA MET A 202 -41.27 -26.88 -26.20
C MET A 202 -41.58 -28.35 -25.93
N SER A 203 -41.22 -29.20 -26.89
CA SER A 203 -41.27 -30.65 -26.69
C SER A 203 -40.25 -31.08 -25.63
N GLY A 204 -40.53 -32.19 -24.94
CA GLY A 204 -39.66 -32.70 -23.88
C GLY A 204 -38.21 -32.94 -24.30
N SER A 205 -37.95 -33.22 -25.58
CA SER A 205 -36.57 -33.34 -26.08
C SER A 205 -35.83 -32.01 -26.13
N ASN A 206 -36.51 -30.93 -26.48
CA ASN A 206 -35.90 -29.62 -26.60
C ASN A 206 -35.65 -29.04 -25.21
N ILE A 207 -36.57 -29.27 -24.27
CA ILE A 207 -36.35 -28.96 -22.84
C ILE A 207 -35.12 -29.72 -22.32
N LYS A 208 -34.98 -31.02 -22.63
CA LYS A 208 -33.82 -31.82 -22.22
C LYS A 208 -32.50 -31.29 -22.80
N LYS A 209 -32.50 -30.75 -24.02
CA LYS A 209 -31.33 -30.10 -24.63
C LYS A 209 -30.99 -28.79 -23.93
N VAL A 210 -31.97 -27.91 -23.69
CA VAL A 210 -31.78 -26.66 -22.94
C VAL A 210 -31.23 -26.95 -21.54
N LEU A 211 -31.78 -27.94 -20.84
CA LEU A 211 -31.30 -28.35 -19.53
C LEU A 211 -29.85 -28.86 -19.57
N ARG A 212 -29.46 -29.57 -20.64
CA ARG A 212 -28.08 -30.05 -20.83
C ARG A 212 -27.10 -28.88 -20.96
N VAL A 213 -27.43 -27.88 -21.78
CA VAL A 213 -26.59 -26.69 -21.98
C VAL A 213 -26.48 -25.89 -20.67
N ILE A 214 -27.58 -25.69 -19.94
CA ILE A 214 -27.56 -25.04 -18.61
C ILE A 214 -26.69 -25.81 -17.62
N CYS A 215 -26.76 -27.15 -17.60
CA CYS A 215 -25.92 -27.97 -16.73
C CYS A 215 -24.43 -27.90 -17.12
N GLU A 216 -24.10 -27.80 -18.41
CA GLU A 216 -22.72 -27.61 -18.88
C GLU A 216 -22.19 -26.23 -18.49
N GLU A 217 -23.03 -25.20 -18.57
CA GLU A 217 -22.70 -23.84 -18.15
C GLU A 217 -22.52 -23.72 -16.63
N ALA A 218 -23.39 -24.37 -15.85
CA ALA A 218 -23.25 -24.47 -14.40
C ALA A 218 -21.93 -25.15 -13.99
N LYS A 219 -21.54 -26.23 -14.69
CA LYS A 219 -20.23 -26.88 -14.48
C LYS A 219 -19.06 -25.97 -14.85
N HIS A 220 -19.19 -25.20 -15.93
CA HIS A 220 -18.16 -24.25 -16.32
C HIS A 220 -18.00 -23.13 -15.27
N LEU A 221 -19.11 -22.61 -14.72
CA LEU A 221 -19.11 -21.64 -13.64
C LEU A 221 -18.52 -22.22 -12.34
N GLU A 222 -18.79 -23.48 -12.02
CA GLU A 222 -18.18 -24.18 -10.88
C GLU A 222 -16.65 -24.31 -11.05
N ILE A 223 -16.16 -24.65 -12.24
CA ILE A 223 -14.74 -24.68 -12.57
C ILE A 223 -14.11 -23.28 -12.42
N ILE A 224 -14.79 -22.23 -12.90
CA ILE A 224 -14.33 -20.84 -12.72
C ILE A 224 -14.26 -20.49 -11.23
N ALA A 225 -15.30 -20.81 -10.45
CA ALA A 225 -15.36 -20.56 -9.01
C ALA A 225 -14.24 -21.28 -8.25
N LEU A 226 -13.90 -22.51 -8.63
CA LEU A 226 -12.77 -23.26 -8.07
C LEU A 226 -11.41 -22.67 -8.46
N SER A 227 -11.30 -22.02 -9.62
CA SER A 227 -10.06 -21.37 -10.09
C SER A 227 -9.82 -19.96 -9.52
N LEU A 228 -10.89 -19.28 -9.08
CA LEU A 228 -10.87 -17.92 -8.56
C LEU A 228 -9.94 -17.70 -7.35
N PRO A 229 -9.87 -18.60 -6.35
CA PRO A 229 -8.92 -18.50 -5.25
C PRO A 229 -7.47 -18.50 -5.72
N GLY A 230 -7.12 -19.38 -6.67
CA GLY A 230 -5.77 -19.44 -7.25
C GLY A 230 -5.43 -18.19 -8.05
N LYS A 231 -6.39 -17.62 -8.79
CA LYS A 231 -6.21 -16.33 -9.48
C LYS A 231 -6.08 -15.16 -8.52
N ARG A 232 -6.77 -15.20 -7.38
CA ARG A 232 -6.65 -14.21 -6.31
C ARG A 232 -5.28 -14.28 -5.64
N GLU A 233 -4.75 -15.48 -5.39
CA GLU A 233 -3.37 -15.65 -4.91
C GLU A 233 -2.33 -15.19 -5.94
N GLU A 234 -2.53 -15.49 -7.23
CA GLU A 234 -1.66 -15.01 -8.30
C GLU A 234 -1.64 -13.47 -8.35
N LEU A 235 -2.82 -12.83 -8.23
CA LEU A 235 -2.95 -11.38 -8.19
C LEU A 235 -2.27 -10.78 -6.96
N ASN A 236 -2.49 -11.36 -5.77
CA ASN A 236 -1.85 -10.93 -4.54
C ASN A 236 -0.32 -11.05 -4.62
N SER A 237 0.19 -12.15 -5.19
CA SER A 237 1.61 -12.34 -5.44
C SER A 237 2.19 -11.26 -6.36
N LYS A 238 1.48 -10.90 -7.44
CA LYS A 238 1.88 -9.80 -8.35
C LYS A 238 1.83 -8.44 -7.66
N VAL A 239 0.86 -8.20 -6.78
CA VAL A 239 0.79 -6.96 -5.98
C VAL A 239 1.97 -6.87 -5.01
N GLU A 240 2.33 -7.97 -4.35
CA GLU A 240 3.50 -8.03 -3.46
C GLU A 240 4.80 -7.77 -4.24
N GLN A 241 4.97 -8.40 -5.40
CA GLN A 241 6.11 -8.15 -6.30
C GLN A 241 6.21 -6.68 -6.72
N ARG A 242 5.08 -6.02 -7.02
CA ARG A 242 5.05 -4.58 -7.31
C ARG A 242 5.51 -3.74 -6.13
N ARG A 243 5.06 -4.07 -4.91
CA ARG A 243 5.47 -3.37 -3.68
C ARG A 243 6.97 -3.52 -3.42
N ASP A 244 7.52 -4.69 -3.65
CA ASP A 244 8.95 -4.94 -3.49
C ASP A 244 9.79 -4.21 -4.54
N LEU A 245 9.31 -4.16 -5.80
CA LEU A 245 9.92 -3.34 -6.85
C LEU A 245 9.89 -1.85 -6.50
N GLU A 246 8.79 -1.35 -5.93
CA GLU A 246 8.67 0.04 -5.51
C GLU A 246 9.64 0.37 -4.36
N LYS A 247 9.74 -0.51 -3.35
CA LYS A 247 10.73 -0.37 -2.27
C LYS A 247 12.16 -0.37 -2.82
N TRP A 248 12.45 -1.29 -3.74
CA TRP A 248 13.76 -1.39 -4.37
C TRP A 248 14.09 -0.11 -5.16
N SER A 249 13.17 0.38 -5.99
CA SER A 249 13.31 1.62 -6.74
C SER A 249 13.59 2.81 -5.81
N LYS A 250 12.84 2.95 -4.71
CA LYS A 250 13.09 3.98 -3.69
C LYS A 250 14.50 3.89 -3.10
N THR A 251 14.96 2.68 -2.74
CA THR A 251 16.33 2.52 -2.21
C THR A 251 17.41 2.86 -3.24
N GLU A 252 17.19 2.56 -4.52
CA GLU A 252 18.17 2.87 -5.57
C GLU A 252 18.20 4.36 -5.89
N ILE A 253 17.04 5.04 -5.86
CA ILE A 253 16.94 6.50 -5.96
C ILE A 253 17.70 7.16 -4.80
N CYS A 254 17.59 6.65 -3.57
CA CYS A 254 18.35 7.18 -2.44
C CYS A 254 19.86 7.05 -2.65
N LYS A 255 20.35 5.89 -3.11
CA LYS A 255 21.78 5.71 -3.43
C LYS A 255 22.24 6.62 -4.56
N LEU A 256 21.42 6.79 -5.60
CA LEU A 256 21.72 7.73 -6.69
C LEU A 256 21.84 9.15 -6.16
N ARG A 257 20.96 9.58 -5.25
CA ARG A 257 21.06 10.89 -4.58
C ARG A 257 22.34 11.02 -3.75
N GLU A 258 22.71 10.00 -2.98
CA GLU A 258 23.96 9.99 -2.20
C GLU A 258 25.19 10.10 -3.12
N THR A 259 25.28 9.26 -4.15
CA THR A 259 26.41 9.33 -5.11
C THR A 259 26.45 10.64 -5.89
N TRP A 260 25.29 11.25 -6.16
CA TRP A 260 25.22 12.56 -6.80
C TRP A 260 25.67 13.67 -5.86
N ALA A 261 25.33 13.58 -4.56
CA ALA A 261 25.81 14.50 -3.53
C ALA A 261 27.34 14.41 -3.38
N GLU A 262 27.91 13.20 -3.32
CA GLU A 262 29.37 12.99 -3.27
C GLU A 262 30.07 13.57 -4.51
N LYS A 263 29.53 13.31 -5.72
CA LYS A 263 30.08 13.87 -6.96
C LYS A 263 29.96 15.39 -7.02
N LYS A 264 28.88 15.95 -6.49
CA LYS A 264 28.67 17.40 -6.41
C LYS A 264 29.70 18.02 -5.46
N GLU A 265 29.90 17.45 -4.28
CA GLU A 265 30.92 17.91 -3.34
C GLU A 265 32.33 17.85 -3.95
N PHE A 266 32.65 16.77 -4.68
CA PHE A 266 33.90 16.66 -5.43
C PHE A 266 34.01 17.75 -6.51
N TYR A 267 32.95 17.99 -7.27
CA TYR A 267 32.91 19.04 -8.29
C TYR A 267 33.12 20.43 -7.69
N ASP A 268 32.44 20.73 -6.58
CA ASP A 268 32.57 22.00 -5.86
C ASP A 268 34.00 22.19 -5.34
N LYS A 269 34.65 21.12 -4.85
CA LYS A 269 36.06 21.13 -4.45
C LYS A 269 37.00 21.40 -5.63
N VAL A 270 36.78 20.75 -6.78
CA VAL A 270 37.57 20.99 -8.00
C VAL A 270 37.37 22.41 -8.51
N GLN A 271 36.15 22.96 -8.46
CA GLN A 271 35.86 24.34 -8.83
C GLN A 271 36.55 25.34 -7.89
N TYR A 272 36.53 25.08 -6.59
CA TYR A 272 37.26 25.87 -5.60
C TYR A 272 38.77 25.86 -5.86
N ASP A 273 39.35 24.69 -6.14
CA ASP A 273 40.77 24.56 -6.48
C ASP A 273 41.13 25.26 -7.80
N LEU A 274 40.25 25.18 -8.81
CA LEU A 274 40.41 25.89 -10.08
C LEU A 274 40.40 27.41 -9.87
N SER A 275 39.44 27.91 -9.08
CA SER A 275 39.34 29.32 -8.73
C SER A 275 40.60 29.80 -8.00
N ASN A 276 41.10 29.04 -7.03
CA ASN A 276 42.35 29.34 -6.32
C ASN A 276 43.57 29.33 -7.24
N LYS A 277 43.65 28.38 -8.19
CA LYS A 277 44.74 28.35 -9.18
C LYS A 277 44.68 29.55 -10.13
N ASN A 278 43.48 29.93 -10.57
CA ASN A 278 43.28 31.10 -11.41
C ASN A 278 43.66 32.38 -10.66
N GLN A 279 43.28 32.50 -9.40
CA GLN A 279 43.67 33.63 -8.55
C GLN A 279 45.19 33.74 -8.42
N LYS A 280 45.88 32.64 -8.14
CA LYS A 280 47.35 32.59 -8.10
C LYS A 280 47.99 32.93 -9.46
N LEU A 281 47.37 32.52 -10.56
CA LEU A 281 47.84 32.87 -11.91
C LEU A 281 47.70 34.36 -12.18
N ILE A 282 46.61 34.99 -11.73
CA ILE A 282 46.40 36.44 -11.82
C ILE A 282 47.47 37.17 -11.00
N GLU A 283 47.68 36.76 -9.75
CA GLU A 283 48.73 37.32 -8.88
C GLU A 283 50.13 37.18 -9.48
N ALA A 284 50.43 36.03 -10.11
CA ALA A 284 51.70 35.81 -10.80
C ALA A 284 51.84 36.70 -12.05
N LYS A 285 50.78 36.90 -12.82
CA LYS A 285 50.78 37.82 -13.97
C LYS A 285 50.95 39.27 -13.56
N ASP A 286 50.33 39.69 -12.47
CA ASP A 286 50.50 41.05 -11.94
C ASP A 286 51.91 41.25 -11.38
N SER A 287 52.48 40.24 -10.70
CA SER A 287 53.89 40.24 -10.30
C SER A 287 54.84 40.32 -11.50
N GLN A 288 54.54 39.60 -12.58
CA GLN A 288 55.29 39.69 -13.83
C GLN A 288 55.22 41.10 -14.43
N ARG A 289 54.04 41.74 -14.45
CA ARG A 289 53.90 43.13 -14.94
C ARG A 289 54.71 44.12 -14.10
N ILE A 290 54.76 43.94 -12.78
CA ILE A 290 55.59 44.76 -11.89
C ILE A 290 57.07 44.61 -12.26
N LEU A 291 57.55 43.37 -12.40
CA LEU A 291 58.93 43.08 -12.80
C LEU A 291 59.26 43.62 -14.21
N GLU A 292 58.33 43.52 -15.16
CA GLU A 292 58.49 44.12 -16.50
C GLU A 292 58.59 45.65 -16.43
N GLY A 293 57.86 46.28 -15.50
CA GLY A 293 58.00 47.70 -15.17
C GLY A 293 59.39 48.05 -14.63
N GLU A 294 59.87 47.30 -13.63
CA GLU A 294 61.21 47.49 -13.05
C GLU A 294 62.34 47.27 -14.07
N VAL A 295 62.21 46.25 -14.94
CA VAL A 295 63.18 46.01 -16.03
C VAL A 295 63.17 47.17 -17.02
N SER A 296 62.01 47.73 -17.33
CA SER A 296 61.89 48.89 -18.22
C SER A 296 62.53 50.14 -17.60
N GLU A 297 62.33 50.35 -16.30
CA GLU A 297 62.96 51.44 -15.54
C GLU A 297 64.50 51.28 -15.52
N LYS A 298 65.00 50.09 -15.19
CA LYS A 298 66.45 49.80 -15.22
C LYS A 298 67.06 49.88 -16.61
N SER A 299 66.29 49.55 -17.65
CA SER A 299 66.73 49.72 -19.04
C SER A 299 66.87 51.21 -19.40
N MET A 300 65.98 52.08 -18.91
CA MET A 300 66.12 53.53 -19.06
C MET A 300 67.34 54.08 -18.30
N GLU A 301 67.56 53.67 -17.04
CA GLU A 301 68.76 54.06 -16.29
C GLU A 301 70.06 53.65 -17.02
N LEU A 302 70.06 52.47 -17.64
CA LEU A 302 71.22 51.97 -18.39
C LEU A 302 71.45 52.74 -19.70
N LEU A 303 70.39 53.21 -20.35
CA LEU A 303 70.47 54.11 -21.51
C LEU A 303 71.06 55.47 -21.13
N ASP A 304 70.68 56.00 -19.97
CA ASP A 304 71.22 57.27 -19.46
C ASP A 304 72.70 57.14 -19.07
N LEU A 305 73.10 56.06 -18.40
CA LEU A 305 74.51 55.75 -18.12
C LEU A 305 75.34 55.57 -19.41
N LYS A 306 74.76 54.96 -20.45
CA LYS A 306 75.42 54.86 -21.77
C LYS A 306 75.62 56.23 -22.41
N ARG A 307 74.65 57.15 -22.29
CA ARG A 307 74.81 58.54 -22.76
C ARG A 307 75.91 59.27 -21.99
N GLU A 308 75.98 59.08 -20.68
CA GLU A 308 77.01 59.68 -19.83
C GLU A 308 78.42 59.14 -20.16
N HIS A 309 78.55 57.85 -20.44
CA HIS A 309 79.81 57.25 -20.88
C HIS A 309 80.29 57.78 -22.24
N VAL A 310 79.37 58.08 -23.18
CA VAL A 310 79.69 58.70 -24.48
C VAL A 310 80.12 60.17 -24.32
N LEU A 311 79.57 60.89 -23.33
CA LEU A 311 80.03 62.24 -22.97
C LEU A 311 81.42 62.23 -22.31
N LEU A 312 81.71 61.22 -21.48
CA LEU A 312 83.04 61.06 -20.87
C LEU A 312 84.11 60.66 -21.89
N SER A 313 83.77 59.83 -22.88
CA SER A 313 84.72 59.42 -23.93
C SER A 313 85.07 60.54 -24.91
N THR A 314 84.15 61.49 -25.12
CA THR A 314 84.40 62.69 -25.95
C THR A 314 85.28 63.73 -25.24
N LEU A 315 85.20 63.83 -23.91
CA LEU A 315 86.09 64.67 -23.10
C LEU A 315 87.55 64.18 -23.07
N THR A 316 87.80 62.87 -23.13
CA THR A 316 89.16 62.29 -23.18
C THR A 316 89.86 62.56 -24.50
N ILE A 317 89.12 62.70 -25.60
CA ILE A 317 89.66 62.99 -26.94
C ILE A 317 90.11 64.47 -27.06
N HIS A 318 89.50 65.40 -26.32
CA HIS A 318 89.91 66.81 -26.30
C HIS A 318 91.11 67.11 -25.38
N LYS A 319 91.46 66.20 -24.46
CA LYS A 319 92.64 66.34 -23.60
C LYS A 319 93.96 65.98 -24.31
N SER A 320 93.92 65.08 -25.30
CA SER A 320 95.12 64.69 -26.06
C SER A 320 95.49 65.67 -27.17
N THR A 321 94.56 66.51 -27.63
CA THR A 321 94.80 67.49 -28.71
C THR A 321 95.46 68.80 -28.22
N LEU A 322 95.46 69.07 -26.91
CA LEU A 322 96.11 70.26 -26.31
C LEU A 322 97.62 70.04 -26.03
N GLN A 323 98.08 68.79 -26.00
CA GLN A 323 99.45 68.44 -25.62
C GLN A 323 100.44 68.50 -26.80
N ASP A 324 99.95 68.43 -28.04
CA ASP A 324 100.78 68.49 -29.26
C ASP A 324 101.09 69.92 -29.74
N ALA A 325 100.43 70.95 -29.19
CA ALA A 325 100.69 72.36 -29.52
C ALA A 325 101.90 72.97 -28.79
N LEU A 326 102.44 72.32 -27.75
CA LEU A 326 103.56 72.84 -26.94
C LEU A 326 104.96 72.44 -27.41
N LYS A 327 105.08 71.52 -28.39
CA LYS A 327 106.38 71.01 -28.88
C LYS A 327 107.02 71.80 -30.03
N GLN A 328 106.33 72.76 -30.65
CA GLN A 328 106.86 73.53 -31.78
C GLN A 328 107.55 74.87 -31.41
N LYS A 329 107.83 75.13 -30.12
CA LYS A 329 108.38 76.43 -29.64
C LYS A 329 109.91 76.44 -29.36
N SER A 330 110.60 75.31 -29.27
CA SER A 330 111.98 75.24 -28.74
C SER A 330 113.13 75.09 -29.76
N GLU A 331 112.86 75.06 -31.06
CA GLU A 331 113.89 74.71 -32.07
C GLU A 331 114.57 75.89 -32.79
N LEU A 332 114.28 77.15 -32.44
CA LEU A 332 114.84 78.34 -33.13
C LEU A 332 115.88 79.18 -32.37
N GLN A 333 116.29 78.83 -31.14
CA GLN A 333 117.14 79.72 -30.30
C GLN A 333 118.63 79.32 -30.14
N ALA A 334 119.11 78.20 -30.71
CA ALA A 334 120.44 77.66 -30.36
C ALA A 334 121.54 77.75 -31.45
N LYS A 335 121.29 78.37 -32.60
CA LYS A 335 122.23 78.40 -33.75
C LYS A 335 123.07 79.68 -33.92
N VAL A 336 123.08 80.61 -32.95
CA VAL A 336 123.66 81.96 -33.16
C VAL A 336 125.01 82.25 -32.44
N ASP A 337 125.41 81.56 -31.35
CA ASP A 337 126.36 82.23 -30.43
C ASP A 337 127.78 81.71 -30.18
N LYS A 338 128.35 80.68 -30.84
CA LYS A 338 129.74 80.30 -30.46
C LYS A 338 130.66 79.75 -31.53
N ALA A 339 130.73 80.49 -32.64
CA ALA A 339 131.82 80.45 -33.61
C ALA A 339 132.76 81.67 -33.48
N LYS A 340 132.81 82.32 -32.30
CA LYS A 340 133.40 83.66 -32.13
C LYS A 340 134.75 83.74 -31.39
N ASP A 341 135.23 82.67 -30.74
CA ASP A 341 136.32 82.82 -29.74
C ASP A 341 137.66 82.08 -30.02
N ASP A 342 137.84 81.40 -31.15
CA ASP A 342 139.04 80.58 -31.40
C ASP A 342 140.18 81.23 -32.21
N LEU A 343 140.38 82.56 -32.19
CA LEU A 343 141.44 83.12 -33.06
C LEU A 343 142.21 84.34 -32.55
N LYS A 344 142.54 84.38 -31.26
CA LYS A 344 143.55 85.33 -30.78
C LYS A 344 144.57 84.70 -29.82
N ASN A 345 145.66 84.28 -30.46
CA ASN A 345 147.03 84.47 -29.97
C ASN A 345 147.57 83.33 -29.10
N SER A 346 148.11 82.27 -29.70
CA SER A 346 149.41 82.21 -30.40
C SER A 346 150.62 82.38 -29.50
N ALA A 347 151.45 81.34 -29.48
CA ALA A 347 152.86 81.49 -29.86
C ALA A 347 153.73 82.40 -28.97
N SER A 348 153.66 82.23 -27.66
CA SER A 348 154.83 82.43 -26.82
C SER A 348 155.20 81.13 -26.08
N LYS A 349 155.69 80.17 -26.85
CA LYS A 349 157.12 79.83 -26.84
C LYS A 349 157.45 79.03 -25.58
N THR A 350 157.34 77.71 -25.66
CA THR A 350 158.49 76.85 -25.99
C THR A 350 159.76 77.21 -25.18
N SER A 351 159.55 77.58 -23.92
CA SER A 351 160.58 77.87 -22.91
C SER A 351 160.30 77.14 -21.58
N LEU A 352 159.21 76.37 -21.50
CA LEU A 352 158.92 75.48 -20.39
C LEU A 352 158.56 74.07 -20.89
N GLU A 353 159.15 73.68 -22.03
CA GLU A 353 159.12 72.30 -22.55
C GLU A 353 159.82 71.29 -21.60
N LEU A 354 160.43 71.77 -20.52
CA LEU A 354 160.90 70.98 -19.37
C LEU A 354 159.88 70.85 -18.21
N LYS A 355 158.83 71.68 -18.15
CA LYS A 355 157.59 71.41 -17.37
C LYS A 355 156.66 70.44 -18.12
N GLN A 356 156.76 70.43 -19.44
CA GLN A 356 155.91 69.67 -20.34
C GLN A 356 155.99 68.14 -20.12
N ILE A 357 157.14 67.60 -19.71
CA ILE A 357 157.26 66.15 -19.42
C ILE A 357 156.66 65.76 -18.04
N LEU A 358 156.59 66.70 -17.08
CA LEU A 358 155.91 66.49 -15.78
C LEU A 358 154.39 66.67 -15.89
N ASP A 359 153.92 67.59 -16.73
CA ASP A 359 152.49 67.75 -17.03
C ASP A 359 151.94 66.64 -17.95
N GLU A 360 152.76 66.04 -18.81
CA GLU A 360 152.39 64.88 -19.63
C GLU A 360 152.10 63.61 -18.79
N THR A 361 152.77 63.43 -17.66
CA THR A 361 152.48 62.32 -16.73
C THR A 361 151.21 62.54 -15.90
N GLU A 362 150.83 63.78 -15.59
CA GLU A 362 149.50 64.10 -15.05
C GLU A 362 148.37 64.01 -16.10
N GLN A 363 148.62 64.44 -17.34
CA GLN A 363 147.64 64.35 -18.43
C GLN A 363 147.32 62.90 -18.82
N VAL A 364 148.30 61.99 -18.79
CA VAL A 364 148.03 60.55 -19.01
C VAL A 364 147.19 59.97 -17.87
N LYS A 365 147.43 60.38 -16.61
CA LYS A 365 146.57 60.00 -15.47
C LYS A 365 145.14 60.56 -15.59
N ALA A 366 144.98 61.78 -16.10
CA ALA A 366 143.67 62.39 -16.35
C ALA A 366 142.94 61.72 -17.53
N LYS A 367 143.65 61.37 -18.61
CA LYS A 367 143.10 60.61 -19.74
C LYS A 367 142.69 59.19 -19.34
N ILE A 368 143.47 58.51 -18.50
CA ILE A 368 143.09 57.19 -17.95
C ILE A 368 141.80 57.32 -17.13
N LYS A 369 141.64 58.36 -16.28
CA LYS A 369 140.39 58.60 -15.54
C LYS A 369 139.20 58.97 -16.44
N SER A 370 139.45 59.70 -17.53
CA SER A 370 138.42 60.06 -18.52
C SER A 370 137.93 58.83 -19.27
N VAL A 371 138.84 57.98 -19.75
CA VAL A 371 138.50 56.75 -20.46
C VAL A 371 137.84 55.73 -19.53
N ASP A 372 138.24 55.65 -18.26
CA ASP A 372 137.61 54.78 -17.27
C ASP A 372 136.19 55.25 -16.92
N LYS A 373 135.92 56.57 -16.99
CA LYS A 373 134.57 57.12 -16.88
C LYS A 373 133.72 56.84 -18.11
N GLU A 374 134.26 57.05 -19.32
CA GLU A 374 133.55 56.71 -20.56
C GLU A 374 133.27 55.21 -20.69
N TYR A 375 134.19 54.35 -20.23
CA TYR A 375 133.98 52.91 -20.18
C TYR A 375 132.86 52.54 -19.21
N LYS A 376 132.79 53.14 -18.02
CA LYS A 376 131.68 52.94 -17.07
C LYS A 376 130.35 53.44 -17.62
N ASP A 377 130.31 54.64 -18.20
CA ASP A 377 129.09 55.21 -18.80
C ASP A 377 128.61 54.35 -19.99
N SER A 378 129.53 53.81 -20.79
CA SER A 378 129.22 52.88 -21.89
C SER A 378 128.79 51.49 -21.39
N HIS A 379 129.36 51.02 -20.27
CA HIS A 379 128.99 49.78 -19.62
C HIS A 379 127.58 49.87 -19.03
N ASP A 380 127.26 50.97 -18.34
CA ASP A 380 125.95 51.23 -17.75
C ASP A 380 124.88 51.38 -18.83
N ARG A 381 125.18 52.08 -19.94
CA ARG A 381 124.29 52.09 -21.12
C ARG A 381 124.07 50.71 -21.71
N ASN A 382 125.10 49.86 -21.76
CA ASN A 382 124.94 48.48 -22.22
C ASN A 382 124.08 47.64 -21.28
N ILE A 383 124.15 47.86 -19.96
CA ILE A 383 123.28 47.23 -18.98
C ILE A 383 121.83 47.69 -19.17
N GLU A 384 121.59 49.00 -19.33
CA GLU A 384 120.24 49.54 -19.60
C GLU A 384 119.66 49.01 -20.91
N LEU A 385 120.46 48.94 -21.98
CA LEU A 385 120.03 48.39 -23.26
C LEU A 385 119.73 46.89 -23.14
N ARG A 386 120.51 46.13 -22.38
CA ARG A 386 120.20 44.71 -22.09
C ARG A 386 118.91 44.56 -21.29
N GLN A 387 118.66 45.43 -20.31
CA GLN A 387 117.40 45.46 -19.56
C GLN A 387 116.22 45.80 -20.47
N LYS A 388 116.36 46.79 -21.37
CA LYS A 388 115.34 47.13 -22.37
C LYS A 388 115.09 45.97 -23.33
N ILE A 389 116.13 45.33 -23.86
CA ILE A 389 116.01 44.15 -24.74
C ILE A 389 115.28 43.02 -24.01
N ASN A 390 115.58 42.77 -22.73
CA ASN A 390 114.89 41.74 -21.96
C ASN A 390 113.43 42.10 -21.68
N SER A 391 113.12 43.37 -21.40
CA SER A 391 111.74 43.83 -21.24
C SER A 391 110.92 43.73 -22.53
N LEU A 392 111.52 44.04 -23.67
CA LEU A 392 110.89 43.91 -24.99
C LEU A 392 110.69 42.44 -25.37
N LYS A 393 111.64 41.55 -25.04
CA LYS A 393 111.46 40.10 -25.20
C LYS A 393 110.30 39.56 -24.35
N ALA A 394 110.18 40.01 -23.10
CA ALA A 394 109.07 39.61 -22.23
C ALA A 394 107.71 40.12 -22.77
N GLN A 395 107.65 41.35 -23.26
CA GLN A 395 106.44 41.89 -23.89
C GLN A 395 106.08 41.15 -25.18
N LEU A 396 107.08 40.77 -25.99
CA LEU A 396 106.87 40.01 -27.22
C LEU A 396 106.37 38.59 -26.94
N GLN A 397 106.84 37.96 -25.85
CA GLN A 397 106.36 36.66 -25.39
C GLN A 397 104.91 36.74 -24.87
N GLN A 398 104.56 37.78 -24.10
CA GLN A 398 103.18 38.04 -23.68
C GLN A 398 102.24 38.31 -24.87
N ALA A 399 102.70 39.03 -25.90
CA ALA A 399 101.93 39.24 -27.12
C ALA A 399 101.69 37.94 -27.89
N HIS A 400 102.66 37.01 -27.88
CA HIS A 400 102.49 35.68 -28.49
C HIS A 400 101.46 34.84 -27.72
N GLU A 401 101.50 34.83 -26.39
CA GLU A 401 100.51 34.14 -25.55
C GLU A 401 99.10 34.71 -25.73
N LEU A 402 98.97 36.04 -25.84
CA LEU A 402 97.70 36.69 -26.16
C LEU A 402 97.17 36.28 -27.53
N LYS A 403 98.04 36.20 -28.54
CA LYS A 403 97.66 35.75 -29.89
C LYS A 403 97.15 34.30 -29.88
N GLU A 404 97.79 33.41 -29.14
CA GLU A 404 97.32 32.03 -28.98
C GLU A 404 95.97 31.96 -28.25
N LYS A 405 95.77 32.74 -27.19
CA LYS A 405 94.49 32.83 -26.47
C LYS A 405 93.36 33.40 -27.33
N VAL A 406 93.66 34.37 -28.19
CA VAL A 406 92.68 34.93 -29.14
C VAL A 406 92.34 33.89 -30.20
N SER A 407 93.33 33.16 -30.71
CA SER A 407 93.10 32.08 -31.68
C SER A 407 92.26 30.94 -31.11
N SER A 408 92.52 30.52 -29.86
CA SER A 408 91.73 29.49 -29.19
C SER A 408 90.30 29.97 -28.88
N SER A 409 90.13 31.22 -28.42
CA SER A 409 88.82 31.82 -28.17
C SER A 409 88.00 31.99 -29.46
N TYR A 410 88.65 32.34 -30.57
CA TYR A 410 88.02 32.43 -31.88
C TYR A 410 87.52 31.06 -32.37
N ASN A 411 88.31 30.01 -32.20
CA ASN A 411 87.88 28.65 -32.56
C ASN A 411 86.70 28.18 -31.70
N LEU A 412 86.70 28.50 -30.39
CA LEU A 412 85.60 28.21 -29.49
C LEU A 412 84.31 28.95 -29.88
N TYR A 413 84.43 30.23 -30.24
CA TYR A 413 83.29 31.01 -30.74
C TYR A 413 82.71 30.40 -32.01
N LYS A 414 83.59 29.98 -32.94
CA LYS A 414 83.19 29.34 -34.20
C LYS A 414 82.48 28.00 -33.98
N THR A 415 82.91 27.18 -33.01
CA THR A 415 82.18 25.95 -32.65
C THR A 415 80.86 26.27 -31.94
N GLN A 416 80.82 27.28 -31.07
CA GLN A 416 79.59 27.72 -30.42
C GLN A 416 78.56 28.25 -31.42
N GLU A 417 79.00 28.99 -32.44
CA GLU A 417 78.14 29.50 -33.51
C GLU A 417 77.53 28.36 -34.33
N LYS A 418 78.32 27.34 -34.69
CA LYS A 418 77.79 26.12 -35.33
C LYS A 418 76.76 25.40 -34.47
N CYS A 419 77.02 25.29 -33.16
CA CYS A 419 76.08 24.67 -32.22
C CYS A 419 74.77 25.48 -32.11
N ARG A 420 74.86 26.82 -32.08
CA ARG A 420 73.68 27.69 -32.11
C ARG A 420 72.89 27.54 -33.40
N GLN A 421 73.56 27.44 -34.55
CA GLN A 421 72.91 27.22 -35.85
C GLN A 421 72.16 25.89 -35.87
N GLN A 422 72.78 24.80 -35.38
CA GLN A 422 72.12 23.49 -35.26
C GLN A 422 70.91 23.56 -34.34
N LEU A 423 71.06 24.17 -33.16
CA LEU A 423 69.95 24.32 -32.21
C LEU A 423 68.79 25.14 -32.81
N THR A 424 69.08 26.21 -33.55
CA THR A 424 68.04 26.98 -34.24
C THR A 424 67.33 26.19 -35.32
N GLU A 425 68.05 25.31 -36.02
CA GLU A 425 67.47 24.44 -37.04
C GLU A 425 66.56 23.37 -36.42
N ASP A 426 66.98 22.79 -35.30
CA ASP A 426 66.18 21.81 -34.54
C ASP A 426 64.94 22.45 -33.92
N LEU A 427 65.05 23.67 -33.38
CA LEU A 427 63.90 24.44 -32.89
C LEU A 427 62.91 24.77 -34.01
N LEU A 428 63.39 25.07 -35.21
CA LEU A 428 62.54 25.28 -36.39
C LEU A 428 61.79 24.00 -36.80
N LYS A 429 62.49 22.86 -36.83
CA LYS A 429 61.87 21.55 -37.11
C LYS A 429 60.81 21.19 -36.06
N LEU A 430 61.11 21.43 -34.78
CA LEU A 430 60.16 21.19 -33.69
C LEU A 430 58.94 22.11 -33.81
N ALA A 431 59.13 23.41 -34.08
CA ALA A 431 58.04 24.35 -34.28
C ALA A 431 57.14 23.96 -35.48
N GLN A 432 57.74 23.48 -36.57
CA GLN A 432 56.99 22.96 -37.72
C GLN A 432 56.20 21.69 -37.36
N SER A 433 56.81 20.77 -36.60
CA SER A 433 56.13 19.55 -36.14
C SER A 433 54.95 19.87 -35.21
N ILE A 434 55.10 20.81 -34.29
CA ILE A 434 54.00 21.25 -33.41
C ILE A 434 52.87 21.88 -34.23
N LYS A 435 53.21 22.75 -35.20
CA LYS A 435 52.21 23.36 -36.08
C LYS A 435 51.42 22.32 -36.88
N GLN A 436 52.08 21.26 -37.34
CA GLN A 436 51.41 20.16 -38.05
C GLN A 436 50.47 19.38 -37.12
N GLN A 437 50.90 19.09 -35.89
CA GLN A 437 50.05 18.45 -34.87
C GLN A 437 48.85 19.32 -34.52
N ASP A 438 49.02 20.64 -34.39
CA ASP A 438 47.91 21.56 -34.14
C ASP A 438 46.89 21.53 -35.27
N ILE A 439 47.33 21.46 -36.53
CA ILE A 439 46.43 21.32 -37.68
C ILE A 439 45.64 20.01 -37.58
N GLU A 440 46.30 18.87 -37.32
CA GLU A 440 45.64 17.57 -37.17
C GLU A 440 44.65 17.55 -35.99
N ILE A 441 44.99 18.16 -34.86
CA ILE A 441 44.09 18.31 -33.71
C ILE A 441 42.88 19.18 -34.08
N THR A 442 43.08 20.29 -34.80
CA THR A 442 41.95 21.15 -35.22
C THR A 442 41.03 20.47 -36.23
N GLU A 443 41.55 19.61 -37.11
CA GLU A 443 40.73 18.84 -38.05
C GLU A 443 39.95 17.72 -37.36
N THR A 444 40.60 16.99 -36.46
CA THR A 444 39.94 15.92 -35.68
C THR A 444 38.86 16.49 -34.76
N THR A 445 39.12 17.61 -34.08
CA THR A 445 38.10 18.29 -33.26
C THR A 445 36.94 18.79 -34.09
N LYS A 446 37.16 19.34 -35.30
CA LYS A 446 36.07 19.72 -36.22
C LYS A 446 35.21 18.52 -36.63
N LYS A 447 35.82 17.37 -36.94
CA LYS A 447 35.09 16.12 -37.27
C LYS A 447 34.28 15.62 -36.08
N LEU A 448 34.87 15.58 -34.89
CA LEU A 448 34.16 15.18 -33.68
C LEU A 448 32.97 16.11 -33.36
N LEU A 449 33.11 17.41 -33.63
CA LEU A 449 32.01 18.36 -33.46
C LEU A 449 30.89 18.16 -34.49
N SER A 450 31.20 17.81 -35.74
CA SER A 450 30.16 17.46 -36.73
C SER A 450 29.45 16.16 -36.37
N ASP A 451 30.19 15.15 -35.93
CA ASP A 451 29.63 13.85 -35.55
C ASP A 451 28.74 13.98 -34.31
N ASN A 452 29.19 14.74 -33.31
CA ASN A 452 28.39 15.03 -32.12
C ASN A 452 27.09 15.76 -32.48
N LYS A 453 27.11 16.71 -33.42
CA LYS A 453 25.88 17.37 -33.92
C LYS A 453 24.93 16.37 -34.58
N ASN A 454 25.44 15.44 -35.38
CA ASN A 454 24.62 14.41 -36.02
C ASN A 454 24.00 13.46 -34.99
N ILE A 455 24.77 13.01 -34.00
CA ILE A 455 24.30 12.15 -32.91
C ILE A 455 23.21 12.87 -32.09
N ILE A 456 23.37 14.16 -31.80
CA ILE A 456 22.34 14.95 -31.11
C ILE A 456 21.04 15.01 -31.91
N LEU A 457 21.11 15.18 -33.23
CA LEU A 457 19.93 15.17 -34.09
C LEU A 457 19.25 13.79 -34.14
N GLU A 458 20.03 12.72 -34.20
CA GLU A 458 19.51 11.35 -34.13
C GLU A 458 18.84 11.08 -32.78
N LEU A 459 19.47 11.49 -31.67
CA LEU A 459 18.90 11.38 -30.33
C LEU A 459 17.56 12.12 -30.23
N GLN A 460 17.51 13.38 -30.69
CA GLN A 460 16.25 14.16 -30.71
C GLN A 460 15.16 13.49 -31.54
N ASN A 461 15.51 12.85 -32.66
CA ASN A 461 14.55 12.11 -33.47
C ASN A 461 14.07 10.83 -32.77
N THR A 462 14.95 10.13 -32.06
CA THR A 462 14.57 8.95 -31.27
C THR A 462 13.72 9.33 -30.06
N GLU A 463 14.02 10.44 -29.38
CA GLU A 463 13.23 10.98 -28.27
C GLU A 463 11.81 11.30 -28.73
N LYS A 464 11.64 12.00 -29.87
CA LYS A 464 10.32 12.27 -30.44
C LYS A 464 9.54 11.00 -30.78
N LYS A 465 10.20 9.96 -31.30
CA LYS A 465 9.56 8.67 -31.57
C LYS A 465 9.12 7.98 -30.27
N LEU A 466 9.95 8.05 -29.24
CA LEU A 466 9.66 7.48 -27.93
C LEU A 466 8.48 8.21 -27.26
N GLU A 467 8.44 9.54 -27.34
CA GLU A 467 7.31 10.35 -26.87
C GLU A 467 5.99 9.98 -27.58
N LEU A 468 6.03 9.73 -28.90
CA LEU A 468 4.85 9.30 -29.66
C LEU A 468 4.36 7.90 -29.24
N GLU A 469 5.26 6.95 -29.06
CA GLU A 469 4.90 5.62 -28.56
C GLU A 469 4.39 5.66 -27.11
N ASP A 470 4.95 6.52 -26.25
CA ASP A 470 4.45 6.74 -24.89
C ASP A 470 3.02 7.30 -24.91
N HIS A 471 2.71 8.25 -25.79
CA HIS A 471 1.35 8.75 -25.96
C HIS A 471 0.39 7.64 -26.41
N LYS A 472 0.82 6.77 -27.33
CA LYS A 472 0.04 5.62 -27.80
C LYS A 472 -0.21 4.61 -26.68
N ILE A 473 0.79 4.32 -25.84
CA ILE A 473 0.64 3.47 -24.65
C ILE A 473 -0.38 4.07 -23.69
N HIS A 474 -0.32 5.38 -23.43
CA HIS A 474 -1.30 6.07 -22.57
C HIS A 474 -2.72 5.98 -23.13
N GLN A 475 -2.88 6.14 -24.45
CA GLN A 475 -4.17 5.99 -25.10
C GLN A 475 -4.71 4.57 -24.98
N LEU A 476 -3.89 3.55 -25.25
CA LEU A 476 -4.27 2.15 -25.08
C LEU A 476 -4.64 1.82 -23.64
N HIS A 477 -3.92 2.35 -22.65
CA HIS A 477 -4.29 2.20 -21.25
C HIS A 477 -5.66 2.82 -20.94
N LYS A 478 -5.92 4.03 -21.44
CA LYS A 478 -7.22 4.69 -21.28
C LYS A 478 -8.36 3.83 -21.86
N ASP A 479 -8.19 3.34 -23.09
CA ASP A 479 -9.18 2.49 -23.77
C ASP A 479 -9.38 1.15 -23.03
N THR A 480 -8.31 0.59 -22.46
CA THR A 480 -8.37 -0.61 -21.62
C THR A 480 -9.17 -0.37 -20.35
N TYR A 481 -8.95 0.76 -19.66
CA TYR A 481 -9.72 1.13 -18.47
C TYR A 481 -11.21 1.36 -18.79
N GLU A 482 -11.52 2.03 -19.89
CA GLU A 482 -12.92 2.21 -20.34
C GLU A 482 -13.59 0.86 -20.65
N SER A 483 -12.86 -0.08 -21.27
CA SER A 483 -13.37 -1.42 -21.57
C SER A 483 -13.61 -2.24 -20.30
N ILE A 484 -12.71 -2.16 -19.32
CA ILE A 484 -12.88 -2.81 -18.02
C ILE A 484 -14.10 -2.23 -17.29
N ALA A 485 -14.26 -0.89 -17.28
CA ALA A 485 -15.40 -0.25 -16.65
C ALA A 485 -16.74 -0.69 -17.28
N LYS A 486 -16.79 -0.79 -18.61
CA LYS A 486 -17.96 -1.35 -19.32
C LYS A 486 -18.24 -2.79 -18.93
N LYS A 487 -17.21 -3.63 -18.82
CA LYS A 487 -17.35 -5.03 -18.42
C LYS A 487 -17.91 -5.16 -16.99
N VAL A 488 -17.39 -4.38 -16.05
CA VAL A 488 -17.89 -4.37 -14.66
C VAL A 488 -19.37 -3.95 -14.63
N SER A 489 -19.74 -2.89 -15.36
CA SER A 489 -21.13 -2.46 -15.45
C SER A 489 -22.05 -3.54 -16.07
N GLN A 490 -21.56 -4.30 -17.05
CA GLN A 490 -22.31 -5.42 -17.62
C GLN A 490 -22.44 -6.59 -16.63
N GLU A 491 -21.38 -6.92 -15.91
CA GLU A 491 -21.42 -7.95 -14.85
C GLU A 491 -22.43 -7.57 -13.76
N GLU A 492 -22.46 -6.30 -13.33
CA GLU A 492 -23.46 -5.78 -12.38
C GLU A 492 -24.89 -5.91 -12.92
N ILE A 493 -25.13 -5.57 -14.19
CA ILE A 493 -26.45 -5.73 -14.84
C ILE A 493 -26.86 -7.20 -14.88
N CYS A 494 -25.94 -8.12 -15.17
CA CYS A 494 -26.22 -9.55 -15.18
C CYS A 494 -26.57 -10.09 -13.79
N CYS A 495 -25.86 -9.66 -12.74
CA CYS A 495 -26.21 -10.01 -11.36
C CYS A 495 -27.60 -9.51 -10.98
N ILE A 496 -27.92 -8.25 -11.27
CA ILE A 496 -29.26 -7.68 -10.99
C ILE A 496 -30.34 -8.45 -11.76
N ARG A 497 -30.07 -8.85 -13.01
CA ARG A 497 -31.02 -9.64 -13.81
C ARG A 497 -31.25 -11.03 -13.22
N ALA A 498 -30.19 -11.70 -12.75
CA ALA A 498 -30.31 -13.00 -12.10
C ALA A 498 -31.14 -12.92 -10.81
N ASP A 499 -30.87 -11.91 -9.97
CA ASP A 499 -31.64 -11.66 -8.74
C ASP A 499 -33.11 -11.36 -9.04
N MET A 500 -33.40 -10.57 -10.08
CA MET A 500 -34.77 -10.33 -10.53
C MET A 500 -35.47 -11.60 -11.02
N SER A 501 -34.78 -12.47 -11.76
CA SER A 501 -35.34 -13.74 -12.21
C SER A 501 -35.71 -14.64 -11.02
N HIS A 502 -34.83 -14.75 -10.02
CA HIS A 502 -35.13 -15.48 -8.79
C HIS A 502 -36.33 -14.90 -8.03
N LEU A 503 -36.41 -13.58 -7.89
CA LEU A 503 -37.58 -12.92 -7.27
C LEU A 503 -38.88 -13.22 -8.03
N VAL A 504 -38.83 -13.28 -9.36
CA VAL A 504 -39.99 -13.65 -10.18
C VAL A 504 -40.39 -15.11 -9.97
N GLU A 505 -39.43 -16.03 -9.88
CA GLU A 505 -39.68 -17.44 -9.55
C GLU A 505 -40.32 -17.59 -8.15
N ASP A 506 -39.78 -16.90 -7.16
CA ASP A 506 -40.31 -16.90 -5.79
C ASP A 506 -41.74 -16.36 -5.76
N LEU A 507 -42.02 -15.24 -6.42
CA LEU A 507 -43.36 -14.68 -6.55
C LEU A 507 -44.33 -15.64 -7.24
N ASN A 508 -43.89 -16.35 -8.28
CA ASN A 508 -44.70 -17.36 -8.94
C ASN A 508 -44.98 -18.56 -8.02
N SER A 509 -43.98 -19.03 -7.27
CA SER A 509 -44.15 -20.11 -6.30
C SER A 509 -45.15 -19.73 -5.20
N LEU A 510 -45.10 -18.49 -4.73
CA LEU A 510 -46.01 -17.94 -3.73
C LEU A 510 -47.43 -17.81 -4.29
N ASN A 511 -47.55 -17.35 -5.55
CA ASN A 511 -48.84 -17.28 -6.23
C ASN A 511 -49.47 -18.68 -6.40
N ASP A 512 -48.67 -19.69 -6.76
CA ASP A 512 -49.14 -21.06 -6.87
C ASP A 512 -49.52 -21.66 -5.51
N PHE A 513 -48.79 -21.32 -4.46
CA PHE A 513 -49.18 -21.64 -3.07
C PHE A 513 -50.52 -20.99 -2.73
N HIS A 514 -50.73 -19.70 -3.03
CA HIS A 514 -51.99 -19.01 -2.80
C HIS A 514 -53.14 -19.63 -3.60
N LYS A 515 -52.92 -20.00 -4.86
CA LYS A 515 -53.94 -20.70 -5.67
C LYS A 515 -54.33 -22.03 -5.04
N LYS A 516 -53.35 -22.85 -4.61
CA LYS A 516 -53.60 -24.12 -3.93
C LYS A 516 -54.31 -23.93 -2.59
N SER A 517 -53.86 -22.95 -1.81
CA SER A 517 -54.48 -22.60 -0.53
C SER A 517 -55.92 -22.14 -0.71
N ASN A 518 -56.19 -21.28 -1.70
CA ASN A 518 -57.55 -20.85 -2.05
C ASN A 518 -58.41 -22.02 -2.53
N GLN A 519 -57.87 -22.95 -3.31
CA GLN A 519 -58.59 -24.15 -3.74
C GLN A 519 -58.99 -25.08 -2.59
N ILE A 520 -58.30 -25.03 -1.45
CA ILE A 520 -58.63 -25.82 -0.26
C ILE A 520 -59.55 -25.03 0.67
N ILE A 521 -59.20 -23.77 0.96
CA ILE A 521 -59.91 -22.95 1.94
C ILE A 521 -61.30 -22.54 1.44
N LEU A 522 -61.48 -22.21 0.16
CA LEU A 522 -62.80 -21.78 -0.35
C LEU A 522 -63.86 -22.89 -0.22
N PRO A 523 -63.60 -24.15 -0.62
CA PRO A 523 -64.53 -25.24 -0.37
C PRO A 523 -64.81 -25.49 1.11
N ASP A 524 -63.81 -25.44 1.98
CA ASP A 524 -63.99 -25.62 3.42
C ASP A 524 -64.83 -24.49 4.02
N LEU A 525 -64.63 -23.25 3.56
CA LEU A 525 -65.42 -22.09 3.98
C LEU A 525 -66.86 -22.21 3.48
N ASP A 526 -67.07 -22.67 2.25
CA ASP A 526 -68.41 -22.89 1.68
C ASP A 526 -69.15 -24.03 2.40
N ALA A 527 -68.43 -25.13 2.71
CA ALA A 527 -68.96 -26.22 3.53
C ALA A 527 -69.32 -25.74 4.95
N GLY A 528 -68.43 -24.96 5.58
CA GLY A 528 -68.70 -24.34 6.89
C GLY A 528 -69.89 -23.39 6.85
N SER A 529 -70.00 -22.57 5.80
CA SER A 529 -71.14 -21.68 5.58
C SER A 529 -72.45 -22.45 5.44
N LYS A 530 -72.43 -23.56 4.69
CA LYS A 530 -73.60 -24.42 4.52
C LYS A 530 -74.04 -25.06 5.84
N ILE A 531 -73.10 -25.58 6.63
CA ILE A 531 -73.39 -26.14 7.95
C ILE A 531 -74.00 -25.08 8.87
N LEU A 532 -73.42 -23.87 8.90
CA LEU A 532 -73.95 -22.76 9.71
C LEU A 532 -75.36 -22.36 9.28
N MET A 533 -75.62 -22.34 7.97
CA MET A 533 -76.94 -21.99 7.42
C MET A 533 -77.98 -23.07 7.78
N GLU A 534 -77.66 -24.35 7.62
CA GLU A 534 -78.51 -25.47 8.05
C GLU A 534 -78.81 -25.44 9.55
N GLU A 535 -77.80 -25.13 10.38
CA GLU A 535 -77.99 -25.03 11.83
C GLU A 535 -78.81 -23.79 12.21
N SER A 536 -78.61 -22.67 11.51
CA SER A 536 -79.42 -21.46 11.68
C SER A 536 -80.88 -21.71 11.34
N GLU A 537 -81.17 -22.47 10.28
CA GLU A 537 -82.54 -22.85 9.92
C GLU A 537 -83.18 -23.74 11.00
N LYS A 538 -82.43 -24.70 11.58
CA LYS A 538 -82.92 -25.51 12.71
C LYS A 538 -83.21 -24.66 13.94
N ILE A 539 -82.32 -23.74 14.29
CA ILE A 539 -82.52 -22.81 15.41
C ILE A 539 -83.75 -21.95 15.16
N ASN A 540 -83.92 -21.43 13.95
CA ASN A 540 -85.10 -20.64 13.60
C ASN A 540 -86.39 -21.45 13.72
N PHE A 541 -86.41 -22.70 13.23
CA PHE A 541 -87.55 -23.60 13.40
C PHE A 541 -87.86 -23.89 14.88
N GLN A 542 -86.84 -24.07 15.70
CA GLN A 542 -87.00 -24.24 17.15
C GLN A 542 -87.54 -22.97 17.82
N ALA A 543 -87.06 -21.80 17.40
CA ALA A 543 -87.56 -20.51 17.87
C ALA A 543 -89.04 -20.33 17.52
N GLU A 544 -89.43 -20.58 16.27
CA GLU A 544 -90.85 -20.53 15.85
C GLU A 544 -91.72 -21.51 16.65
N LYS A 545 -91.19 -22.70 16.99
CA LYS A 545 -91.90 -23.66 17.85
C LYS A 545 -92.02 -23.15 19.29
N LEU A 546 -90.99 -22.48 19.79
CA LEU A 546 -90.99 -21.86 21.11
C LEU A 546 -92.01 -20.72 21.17
N ASP A 547 -92.05 -19.86 20.16
CA ASP A 547 -93.04 -18.77 20.06
C ASP A 547 -94.47 -19.32 20.10
N LYS A 548 -94.76 -20.40 19.36
CA LYS A 548 -96.05 -21.09 19.45
C LYS A 548 -96.36 -21.65 20.83
N MET A 549 -95.34 -22.15 21.55
CA MET A 549 -95.53 -22.61 22.93
C MET A 549 -95.76 -21.45 23.89
N ILE A 550 -95.12 -20.30 23.68
CA ILE A 550 -95.34 -19.07 24.45
C ILE A 550 -96.78 -18.59 24.22
N GLU A 551 -97.25 -18.51 22.97
CA GLU A 551 -98.64 -18.14 22.65
C GLU A 551 -99.65 -19.06 23.36
N GLN A 552 -99.41 -20.38 23.36
CA GLN A 552 -100.26 -21.33 24.09
C GLN A 552 -100.24 -21.14 25.61
N VAL A 553 -99.09 -20.75 26.17
CA VAL A 553 -98.99 -20.46 27.60
C VAL A 553 -99.77 -19.18 27.92
N ASP A 554 -99.61 -18.12 27.12
CA ASP A 554 -100.33 -16.85 27.29
C ASP A 554 -101.86 -17.05 27.22
N GLU A 555 -102.35 -17.83 26.25
CA GLU A 555 -103.79 -18.20 26.17
C GLU A 555 -104.27 -18.92 27.44
N LYS A 556 -103.45 -19.82 27.99
CA LYS A 556 -103.78 -20.55 29.22
C LYS A 556 -103.70 -19.68 30.47
N GLU A 557 -102.79 -18.71 30.51
CA GLU A 557 -102.75 -17.71 31.57
C GLU A 557 -103.99 -16.83 31.55
N GLU A 558 -104.47 -16.42 30.37
CA GLU A 558 -105.72 -15.66 30.23
C GLU A 558 -106.94 -16.48 30.70
N GLU A 559 -107.03 -17.76 30.32
CA GLU A 559 -108.06 -18.68 30.84
C GLU A 559 -108.03 -18.78 32.37
N LEU A 560 -106.83 -18.91 32.95
CA LEU A 560 -106.66 -18.97 34.41
C LEU A 560 -107.08 -17.67 35.10
N ASP A 561 -106.76 -16.52 34.53
CA ASP A 561 -107.15 -15.23 35.10
C ASP A 561 -108.66 -15.00 34.99
N ASN A 562 -109.28 -15.43 33.89
CA ASN A 562 -110.73 -15.47 33.75
C ASN A 562 -111.39 -16.37 34.82
N LEU A 563 -110.81 -17.54 35.10
CA LEU A 563 -111.26 -18.43 36.18
C LEU A 563 -111.07 -17.80 37.57
N LYS A 564 -109.92 -17.16 37.84
CA LYS A 564 -109.67 -16.47 39.11
C LYS A 564 -110.67 -15.34 39.33
N ASN A 565 -110.99 -14.58 38.29
CA ASN A 565 -111.98 -13.51 38.34
C ASN A 565 -113.37 -14.06 38.67
N ALA A 566 -113.81 -15.13 38.00
CA ALA A 566 -115.08 -15.80 38.30
C ALA A 566 -115.13 -16.35 39.75
N MET A 567 -114.04 -16.97 40.22
CA MET A 567 -113.95 -17.46 41.60
C MET A 567 -113.97 -16.32 42.63
N GLY A 568 -113.37 -15.17 42.29
CA GLY A 568 -113.38 -13.96 43.10
C GLY A 568 -114.79 -13.39 43.32
N GLU A 569 -115.66 -13.46 42.32
CA GLU A 569 -117.05 -13.02 42.44
C GLU A 569 -117.89 -13.93 43.35
N VAL A 570 -117.69 -15.25 43.26
CA VAL A 570 -118.41 -16.23 44.10
C VAL A 570 -118.04 -16.07 45.59
N LYS A 571 -116.77 -15.74 45.90
CA LYS A 571 -116.30 -15.57 47.29
C LYS A 571 -116.82 -14.31 47.98
N LYS A 572 -117.37 -13.33 47.26
CA LYS A 572 -117.85 -12.06 47.87
C LYS A 572 -119.24 -12.15 48.51
N ARG A 573 -119.98 -13.24 48.33
CA ARG A 573 -121.31 -13.42 48.96
C ARG A 573 -121.15 -13.89 50.41
N ALA A 574 -121.57 -13.06 51.37
CA ALA A 574 -121.57 -13.41 52.78
C ALA A 574 -122.55 -14.57 53.06
N PRO A 575 -122.20 -15.54 53.90
CA PRO A 575 -123.09 -16.66 54.21
C PRO A 575 -124.37 -16.18 54.93
N PRO A 576 -125.55 -16.76 54.63
CA PRO A 576 -126.82 -16.37 55.25
C PRO A 576 -126.84 -16.68 56.75
N TYR A 577 -127.56 -15.88 57.54
CA TYR A 577 -127.73 -16.07 58.97
C TYR A 577 -128.71 -17.22 59.24
N VAL A 578 -128.33 -18.20 60.06
CA VAL A 578 -129.14 -19.39 60.35
C VAL A 578 -129.74 -19.26 61.76
N PRO A 579 -131.09 -19.23 61.93
CA PRO A 579 -131.71 -19.08 63.25
C PRO A 579 -131.67 -20.38 64.06
N ALA A 580 -131.63 -20.25 65.38
CA ALA A 580 -132.04 -21.30 66.33
C ALA A 580 -133.57 -21.36 66.44
N ASN A 581 -134.11 -22.44 67.02
CA ASN A 581 -135.55 -22.73 67.11
C ASN A 581 -136.32 -21.85 68.14
N ASP A 582 -136.05 -20.55 68.13
CA ASP A 582 -136.59 -19.51 68.99
C ASP A 582 -137.36 -18.52 68.11
N PRO A 583 -138.63 -18.18 68.44
CA PRO A 583 -139.43 -17.26 67.63
C PRO A 583 -138.74 -15.90 67.42
N VAL A 584 -137.93 -15.42 68.38
CA VAL A 584 -137.18 -14.18 68.23
C VAL A 584 -136.04 -14.30 67.22
N ASP A 585 -135.33 -15.43 67.22
CA ASP A 585 -134.19 -15.66 66.33
C ASP A 585 -134.63 -15.93 64.90
N ILE A 586 -135.74 -16.66 64.73
CA ILE A 586 -136.36 -16.90 63.42
C ILE A 586 -136.76 -15.57 62.77
N ALA A 587 -137.45 -14.69 63.51
CA ALA A 587 -137.81 -13.37 63.00
C ALA A 587 -136.58 -12.52 62.69
N LEU A 588 -135.54 -12.59 63.55
CA LEU A 588 -134.28 -11.90 63.32
C LEU A 588 -133.57 -12.41 62.05
N ALA A 589 -133.53 -13.72 61.84
CA ALA A 589 -132.91 -14.32 60.66
C ALA A 589 -133.66 -14.00 59.37
N GLU A 590 -134.98 -14.08 59.40
CA GLU A 590 -135.84 -13.70 58.27
C GLU A 590 -135.63 -12.23 57.90
N TYR A 591 -135.53 -11.36 58.91
CA TYR A 591 -135.20 -9.96 58.70
C TYR A 591 -133.76 -9.77 58.15
N LEU A 592 -132.74 -10.40 58.73
CA LEU A 592 -131.35 -10.23 58.29
C LEU A 592 -131.07 -10.78 56.89
N ASN A 593 -131.69 -11.90 56.52
CA ASN A 593 -131.49 -12.54 55.23
C ASN A 593 -132.31 -11.90 54.10
N SER A 594 -133.38 -11.16 54.42
CA SER A 594 -134.16 -10.42 53.43
C SER A 594 -133.54 -9.08 53.04
N LEU A 595 -132.51 -8.61 53.75
CA LEU A 595 -131.77 -7.41 53.39
C LEU A 595 -130.90 -7.65 52.14
N GLU A 596 -131.01 -6.75 51.15
CA GLU A 596 -130.23 -6.80 49.91
C GLU A 596 -128.72 -6.67 50.16
N SER A 597 -128.35 -5.95 51.23
CA SER A 597 -126.97 -5.84 51.71
C SER A 597 -126.81 -6.56 53.06
N PRO A 598 -125.91 -7.56 53.18
CA PRO A 598 -125.68 -8.24 54.45
C PRO A 598 -125.18 -7.25 55.50
N VAL A 599 -125.75 -7.30 56.70
CA VAL A 599 -125.32 -6.45 57.80
C VAL A 599 -123.85 -6.79 58.14
N PRO A 600 -122.93 -5.83 58.10
CA PRO A 600 -121.49 -6.10 58.25
C PRO A 600 -121.11 -6.62 59.64
N ILE A 601 -121.99 -6.42 60.63
CA ILE A 601 -121.81 -6.87 62.00
C ILE A 601 -122.79 -7.98 62.29
N LYS A 602 -122.25 -9.13 62.66
CA LYS A 602 -123.04 -10.32 62.96
C LYS A 602 -123.79 -10.14 64.27
N PHE A 603 -125.05 -10.57 64.28
CA PHE A 603 -125.75 -10.89 65.51
C PHE A 603 -125.26 -12.26 65.99
N ILE A 604 -124.95 -12.39 67.27
CA ILE A 604 -124.58 -13.66 67.88
C ILE A 604 -125.54 -13.92 69.02
N ARG A 605 -126.42 -14.90 68.88
CA ARG A 605 -127.35 -15.30 69.94
C ARG A 605 -126.58 -15.76 71.17
N GLN A 606 -126.94 -15.23 72.33
CA GLN A 606 -126.42 -15.67 73.63
C GLN A 606 -127.46 -16.53 74.34
N GLU A 607 -128.70 -16.05 74.40
CA GLU A 607 -129.82 -16.73 75.06
C GLU A 607 -131.14 -16.28 74.44
N GLY A 608 -132.27 -16.88 74.84
CA GLY A 608 -133.61 -16.47 74.39
C GLY A 608 -133.86 -14.98 74.62
N GLY A 609 -133.97 -14.23 73.53
CA GLY A 609 -134.09 -12.76 73.56
C GLY A 609 -132.79 -12.00 73.86
N ASN A 610 -131.65 -12.62 74.20
CA ASN A 610 -130.38 -11.92 74.42
C ASN A 610 -129.41 -12.17 73.26
N TYR A 611 -128.97 -11.10 72.61
CA TYR A 611 -128.05 -11.15 71.47
C TYR A 611 -126.83 -10.29 71.72
N LEU A 612 -125.73 -10.62 71.05
CA LEU A 612 -124.57 -9.77 70.95
C LEU A 612 -124.55 -9.17 69.55
N PHE A 613 -124.62 -7.84 69.45
CA PHE A 613 -124.44 -7.09 68.23
C PHE A 613 -123.08 -6.40 68.28
N GLY A 614 -122.10 -6.96 67.57
CA GLY A 614 -120.71 -6.52 67.67
C GLY A 614 -120.17 -6.75 69.08
N SER A 615 -119.81 -5.68 69.78
CA SER A 615 -119.39 -5.70 71.18
C SER A 615 -120.53 -5.52 72.19
N LYS A 616 -121.75 -5.16 71.74
CA LYS A 616 -122.87 -4.81 72.64
C LYS A 616 -123.81 -5.98 72.87
N LYS A 617 -124.08 -6.27 74.14
CA LYS A 617 -125.18 -7.15 74.54
C LYS A 617 -126.49 -6.38 74.46
N ILE A 618 -127.45 -6.93 73.75
CA ILE A 618 -128.77 -6.35 73.50
C ILE A 618 -129.85 -7.38 73.84
N TYR A 619 -130.99 -6.87 74.30
CA TYR A 619 -132.18 -7.70 74.51
C TYR A 619 -133.20 -7.39 73.41
N ILE A 620 -133.68 -8.43 72.74
CA ILE A 620 -134.62 -8.38 71.64
C ILE A 620 -135.91 -9.05 72.08
N LYS A 621 -137.04 -8.38 71.84
CA LYS A 621 -138.37 -8.97 72.00
C LYS A 621 -139.20 -8.72 70.75
N ILE A 622 -140.22 -9.56 70.55
CA ILE A 622 -141.24 -9.33 69.53
C ILE A 622 -142.49 -8.79 70.22
N GLU A 623 -143.00 -7.67 69.74
CA GLU A 623 -144.26 -7.08 70.21
C GLU A 623 -145.06 -6.63 69.00
N SER A 624 -146.31 -7.09 68.88
CA SER A 624 -147.19 -6.83 67.72
C SER A 624 -146.53 -7.12 66.36
N GLY A 625 -145.72 -8.17 66.29
CA GLY A 625 -145.05 -8.60 65.05
C GLY A 625 -143.83 -7.76 64.64
N ARG A 626 -143.40 -6.80 65.45
CA ARG A 626 -142.19 -5.98 65.19
C ARG A 626 -141.06 -6.39 66.13
N ILE A 627 -139.84 -6.45 65.60
CA ILE A 627 -138.63 -6.72 66.38
C ILE A 627 -138.23 -5.43 67.10
N LEU A 628 -138.25 -5.48 68.43
CA LEU A 628 -137.89 -4.37 69.30
C LEU A 628 -136.64 -4.70 70.11
N ILE A 629 -135.69 -3.79 70.11
CA ILE A 629 -134.39 -3.94 70.79
C ILE A 629 -134.33 -2.98 71.97
N LYS A 630 -134.00 -3.48 73.16
CA LYS A 630 -133.89 -2.67 74.38
C LYS A 630 -132.58 -1.87 74.35
N VAL A 631 -132.68 -0.54 74.35
CA VAL A 631 -131.54 0.39 74.41
C VAL A 631 -131.84 1.53 75.39
N GLY A 632 -130.92 1.79 76.34
CA GLY A 632 -130.89 3.04 77.11
C GLY A 632 -132.17 3.45 77.86
N GLY A 633 -132.99 2.52 78.34
CA GLY A 633 -134.22 2.81 79.10
C GLY A 633 -135.53 2.64 78.33
N GLY A 634 -135.47 2.36 77.02
CA GLY A 634 -136.65 2.08 76.18
C GLY A 634 -136.41 0.93 75.19
N PHE A 635 -137.37 0.72 74.29
CA PHE A 635 -137.29 -0.22 73.17
C PHE A 635 -137.30 0.55 71.84
N THR A 636 -136.41 0.20 70.92
CA THR A 636 -136.29 0.78 69.57
C THR A 636 -136.55 -0.28 68.50
N SER A 637 -136.94 0.12 67.29
CA SER A 637 -137.06 -0.81 66.17
C SER A 637 -135.69 -1.34 65.71
N ILE A 638 -135.65 -2.55 65.11
CA ILE A 638 -134.41 -3.13 64.58
C ILE A 638 -133.76 -2.27 63.48
N GLU A 639 -134.57 -1.63 62.63
CA GLU A 639 -134.08 -0.77 61.55
C GLU A 639 -133.32 0.44 62.11
N GLU A 640 -133.93 1.12 63.06
CA GLU A 640 -133.35 2.28 63.74
C GLU A 640 -132.10 1.87 64.52
N PHE A 641 -132.15 0.73 65.22
CA PHE A 641 -130.99 0.18 65.92
C PHE A 641 -129.82 -0.08 64.96
N LEU A 642 -130.05 -0.74 63.83
CA LEU A 642 -128.99 -1.00 62.85
C LEU A 642 -128.42 0.30 62.28
N SER A 643 -129.26 1.29 61.96
CA SER A 643 -128.81 2.56 61.38
C SER A 643 -127.83 3.31 62.30
N VAL A 644 -128.09 3.28 63.61
CA VAL A 644 -127.30 3.99 64.62
C VAL A 644 -126.10 3.17 65.06
N TYR A 645 -126.32 1.92 65.47
CA TYR A 645 -125.29 1.12 66.14
C TYR A 645 -124.36 0.40 65.19
N THR A 646 -124.75 0.12 63.94
CA THR A 646 -123.84 -0.54 62.98
C THR A 646 -122.61 0.32 62.71
N LYS A 647 -122.78 1.63 62.48
CA LYS A 647 -121.65 2.55 62.24
C LYS A 647 -120.69 2.59 63.43
N ILE A 648 -121.24 2.70 64.64
CA ILE A 648 -120.48 2.75 65.89
C ILE A 648 -119.66 1.47 66.09
N GLU A 649 -120.26 0.32 65.81
CA GLU A 649 -119.59 -0.96 66.03
C GLU A 649 -118.60 -1.30 64.88
N ILE A 650 -118.79 -0.78 63.65
CA ILE A 650 -117.78 -0.87 62.57
C ILE A 650 -116.54 -0.07 62.97
N GLU A 651 -116.71 1.16 63.46
CA GLU A 651 -115.60 2.00 63.91
C GLU A 651 -114.80 1.34 65.04
N LYS A 652 -115.49 0.71 66.00
CA LYS A 652 -114.82 -0.07 67.06
C LYS A 652 -114.10 -1.31 66.54
N ALA A 653 -114.68 -2.04 65.59
CA ALA A 653 -114.05 -3.22 64.99
C ALA A 653 -112.81 -2.86 64.15
N GLY A 654 -112.80 -1.68 63.51
CA GLY A 654 -111.65 -1.17 62.75
C GLY A 654 -110.51 -0.60 63.61
N SER A 655 -110.73 -0.34 64.90
CA SER A 655 -109.78 0.36 65.77
C SER A 655 -109.09 -0.51 66.83
N SER A 656 -109.20 -1.84 66.78
CA SER A 656 -108.37 -2.76 67.57
C SER A 656 -107.09 -3.17 66.81
N PRO A 657 -105.88 -2.71 67.19
CA PRO A 657 -104.65 -3.04 66.49
C PRO A 657 -103.92 -4.19 67.22
N LYS A 658 -104.13 -5.44 66.81
CA LYS A 658 -103.26 -6.56 67.25
C LYS A 658 -103.03 -7.61 66.16
N THR A 659 -101.77 -7.62 65.72
CA THR A 659 -100.82 -8.76 65.68
C THR A 659 -100.68 -9.67 64.45
N MET A 660 -99.39 -9.79 64.05
CA MET A 660 -98.65 -10.86 63.33
C MET A 660 -98.62 -10.72 61.79
N SER A 661 -97.49 -10.51 61.09
CA SER A 661 -96.09 -10.94 61.22
C SER A 661 -95.90 -12.45 61.42
N ALA A 662 -95.64 -13.19 60.33
CA ALA A 662 -94.79 -14.40 60.34
C ALA A 662 -94.52 -14.94 58.91
N MET A 663 -93.22 -15.04 58.55
CA MET A 663 -92.51 -16.14 57.83
C MET A 663 -93.06 -16.66 56.47
N GLY A 664 -92.26 -17.02 55.46
CA GLY A 664 -90.81 -17.12 55.29
C GLY A 664 -90.44 -18.03 54.10
N ASN A 665 -89.22 -17.81 53.56
CA ASN A 665 -88.21 -18.76 53.06
C ASN A 665 -88.41 -19.77 51.87
N ILE A 666 -87.33 -19.82 51.05
CA ILE A 666 -86.67 -20.98 50.34
C ILE A 666 -87.24 -21.36 48.95
N SER A 667 -86.51 -21.59 47.83
CA SER A 667 -85.14 -22.13 47.56
C SER A 667 -84.64 -21.91 46.10
N GLN A 668 -83.31 -21.71 45.96
CA GLN A 668 -82.27 -22.34 45.09
C GLN A 668 -82.32 -22.48 43.54
N ILE A 669 -81.07 -22.47 43.00
CA ILE A 669 -80.48 -22.96 41.73
C ILE A 669 -80.40 -21.89 40.62
N GLY A 670 -79.27 -21.46 40.05
CA GLY A 670 -77.83 -21.79 40.15
C GLY A 670 -77.11 -21.19 38.92
N ARG A 671 -75.90 -20.62 39.04
CA ARG A 671 -74.96 -20.35 37.93
C ARG A 671 -73.55 -20.04 38.48
N GLN A 672 -72.56 -20.82 38.04
CA GLN A 672 -71.13 -20.68 38.34
C GLN A 672 -70.36 -20.41 37.04
N ASP A 673 -69.33 -19.57 37.16
CA ASP A 673 -67.97 -19.55 36.57
C ASP A 673 -67.77 -19.79 35.06
N SER A 674 -66.86 -19.14 34.32
CA SER A 674 -65.55 -18.49 34.55
C SER A 674 -65.28 -17.63 33.28
N GLY A 675 -64.52 -16.52 33.24
CA GLY A 675 -63.20 -16.23 33.78
C GLY A 675 -62.12 -16.50 32.73
N LEU A 676 -61.55 -15.45 32.09
CA LEU A 676 -60.15 -15.33 31.61
C LEU A 676 -59.92 -13.99 30.87
N SER A 677 -58.83 -13.32 31.23
CA SER A 677 -58.18 -12.14 30.59
C SER A 677 -56.73 -12.58 30.23
N PRO A 678 -55.79 -11.77 29.69
CA PRO A 678 -55.83 -10.60 28.77
C PRO A 678 -54.77 -10.72 27.62
N GLY A 679 -54.75 -9.82 26.61
CA GLY A 679 -53.54 -9.66 25.77
C GLY A 679 -53.64 -8.96 24.40
N ARG A 680 -53.13 -7.71 24.36
CA ARG A 680 -52.09 -7.17 23.44
C ARG A 680 -52.27 -7.20 21.89
N ALA A 681 -52.15 -5.99 21.33
CA ALA A 681 -51.45 -5.57 20.09
C ALA A 681 -52.19 -5.51 18.72
N LEU A 682 -52.18 -4.26 18.20
CA LEU A 682 -51.76 -3.82 16.86
C LEU A 682 -52.62 -4.11 15.61
N ASN A 683 -52.71 -3.04 14.81
CA ASN A 683 -52.91 -2.96 13.36
C ASN A 683 -54.31 -3.16 12.80
N THR A 684 -54.99 -2.04 12.55
CA THR A 684 -55.89 -1.88 11.40
C THR A 684 -55.40 -0.72 10.55
N GLU A 685 -54.84 -1.05 9.39
CA GLU A 685 -54.58 -0.13 8.29
C GLU A 685 -55.85 0.09 7.44
N SER A 686 -55.76 1.16 6.67
CA SER A 686 -56.37 1.35 5.33
C SER A 686 -57.71 2.07 5.25
N SER A 687 -57.63 3.39 5.41
CA SER A 687 -58.41 4.33 4.62
C SER A 687 -57.91 4.36 3.17
N ASN A 688 -58.73 3.88 2.23
CA ASN A 688 -58.63 4.23 0.80
C ASN A 688 -59.81 5.13 0.43
N ARG A 689 -59.53 6.43 0.22
CA ARG A 689 -60.39 7.35 -0.52
C ARG A 689 -59.59 7.96 -1.68
N SER A 690 -60.25 7.96 -2.83
CA SER A 690 -59.88 8.34 -4.18
C SER A 690 -59.32 9.76 -4.39
N PRO A 691 -58.83 10.09 -5.60
CA PRO A 691 -57.85 11.15 -5.86
C PRO A 691 -58.47 12.48 -6.33
N ARG A 692 -57.71 13.59 -6.21
CA ARG A 692 -57.88 14.81 -7.02
C ARG A 692 -56.72 15.80 -6.82
N ARG A 693 -56.12 16.25 -7.95
CA ARG A 693 -55.49 17.57 -8.27
C ARG A 693 -54.45 18.10 -7.26
N ASN A 694 -53.25 18.54 -7.63
CA ASN A 694 -52.65 19.09 -8.86
C ASN A 694 -51.17 18.70 -8.92
#